data_AF-A0A4Q1SCT8-F1
#
_entry.id   AF-A0A4Q1SCT8-F1
#
_cell.length_a   1.000
_cell.length_b   1.000
_cell.length_c   1.000
_cell.angle_alpha   90.00
_cell.angle_beta   90.00
_cell.angle_gamma   90.00
#
_symmetry.space_group_name_H-M   'P 1'
#
loop_
_entity.id
_entity.type
_entity.pdbx_description
1 polymer ?
#
loop_
_entity_poly.entity_id
_entity_poly.type
_entity_poly.pdbx_seq_one_letter_code
_entity_poly.pdbx_strand_id
1 'polypeptide(L)'
;MRTQQFLLRMRWSSLLLAAFSLSSTSAVFAQNAASPLQLSSSALKFSSIAAGSTSLASLTLKNTGHASISIDSIALHEGDENAFSLSSACGQALAAGASCTASVTFSPLTPGQYAAELEVTSSDGSAQVPMEATATPPTITIDTSSATDWKINNGVFAIDFNPGAGNIYSMTMNSTGDQMVDTTNLNSNGQPKGFYMDNSGFGTASATTTGYANVPADGDMPGYLDWWVTYTSGSTLAYTYSEHWVVTAGDPGLHVYFVANHSTSDIAGSIGQVQWVFRDSLTAFTNTYSVDASVNNPGVTTVPLPSSSEMFSTDPGRDVQDATVDLHGFALPAGFTREFYTKYDHAGYEYLHRAHGLYGGKYGIWAVFPSKESMVGGPTKQDLYFTGNLLMIEAYSDHLDNPMTLTTAEGTASTRLFGPFYVRFNQLGRSWSQPGRQLATADDLYADALRASHGFRSFYDHETQLLDAGYVPSDSRGGVSVQVKGLARLGSTPTKAAWAVLSDPEKNVQLSSAGAQYWADITQSGRAEFKGVIPGTYRLSVFVLGQFGEYRQDGIVVTAGQTTAVPAVQFTPENFGETVFRIGIPDRSSHEFLHGHDSRGFDYKDYWGSYNYWEDFAANSGSVVYNATAGPAGAATNNWEAWNYDHWGVFDPGLYDATNDTTDNYENTIPSYVASLSGASGSNGVSTRTPVWTVHFATPADAANYSYAVLSVALACDYGSYVVKLNGTTRTWGYRSTVASDCSVRSGLSGYYQWVVFQFPASALSAAGADNVMTIGVSQTYGAMDDALRLELTNTSAAPTSTNWYDYEYVSTSSTSSTSNNVAADDAVNNP
;
A
#
# COMPACT_ATOMS: atom_id res chain seq x y z
N MET A 1 12.59 -34.80 -24.82
CA MET A 1 12.34 -35.12 -26.24
C MET A 1 11.42 -34.06 -26.82
N ARG A 2 11.81 -33.46 -27.96
CA ARG A 2 11.08 -32.53 -28.85
C ARG A 2 11.11 -31.02 -28.55
N THR A 3 12.29 -30.47 -28.83
CA THR A 3 12.61 -29.47 -29.88
C THR A 3 11.49 -28.70 -30.59
N GLN A 4 11.66 -27.37 -30.60
CA GLN A 4 11.42 -26.35 -31.66
C GLN A 4 10.10 -26.33 -32.45
N GLN A 5 9.40 -25.18 -32.41
CA GLN A 5 8.80 -24.52 -33.59
C GLN A 5 8.32 -23.09 -33.24
N PHE A 6 9.10 -22.10 -33.64
CA PHE A 6 8.67 -20.70 -33.81
C PHE A 6 8.92 -20.39 -35.30
N LEU A 7 7.84 -20.12 -36.06
CA LEU A 7 7.76 -19.32 -37.29
C LEU A 7 6.53 -19.70 -38.12
N LEU A 8 5.98 -18.69 -38.80
CA LEU A 8 4.94 -18.67 -39.84
C LEU A 8 3.46 -18.69 -39.40
N ARG A 9 2.89 -17.47 -39.32
CA ARG A 9 1.52 -17.18 -39.77
C ARG A 9 1.53 -15.97 -40.70
N MET A 10 1.32 -16.18 -41.99
CA MET A 10 0.13 -15.64 -42.69
C MET A 10 0.05 -16.21 -44.11
N ARG A 11 -1.19 -16.54 -44.49
CA ARG A 11 -1.57 -17.34 -45.65
C ARG A 11 -2.24 -16.47 -46.72
N TRP A 12 -1.83 -16.71 -47.97
CA TRP A 12 -2.64 -17.03 -49.17
C TRP A 12 -3.50 -15.96 -49.86
N SER A 13 -3.31 -15.85 -51.19
CA SER A 13 -4.28 -15.99 -52.32
C SER A 13 -3.69 -15.23 -53.55
N SER A 14 -3.60 -15.66 -54.82
CA SER A 14 -4.22 -16.72 -55.63
C SER A 14 -3.37 -16.98 -56.89
N LEU A 15 -3.43 -18.19 -57.47
CA LEU A 15 -2.95 -18.53 -58.82
C LEU A 15 -4.15 -19.03 -59.65
N LEU A 16 -4.35 -18.50 -60.86
CA LEU A 16 -5.22 -19.09 -61.90
C LEU A 16 -4.53 -18.99 -63.26
N LEU A 17 -4.45 -20.14 -63.96
CA LEU A 17 -3.90 -20.30 -65.31
C LEU A 17 -5.04 -20.21 -66.34
N ALA A 18 -4.82 -19.53 -67.47
CA ALA A 18 -5.57 -19.75 -68.71
C ALA A 18 -4.71 -19.39 -69.94
N ALA A 19 -4.81 -20.20 -71.01
CA ALA A 19 -4.06 -20.08 -72.26
C ALA A 19 -4.95 -19.70 -73.46
N PHE A 20 -4.45 -18.75 -74.26
CA PHE A 20 -4.62 -18.41 -75.70
C PHE A 20 -5.97 -18.49 -76.44
N SER A 21 -6.36 -17.36 -77.09
CA SER A 21 -6.36 -17.19 -78.57
C SER A 21 -6.62 -15.73 -79.00
N LEU A 22 -6.07 -15.33 -80.15
CA LEU A 22 -5.96 -13.95 -80.66
C LEU A 22 -7.25 -13.42 -81.31
N SER A 23 -7.55 -12.13 -81.11
CA SER A 23 -7.91 -11.22 -82.21
C SER A 23 -7.74 -9.74 -81.84
N SER A 24 -7.15 -9.02 -82.78
CA SER A 24 -6.75 -7.61 -82.87
C SER A 24 -7.68 -6.53 -82.30
N THR A 25 -7.11 -5.64 -81.47
CA THR A 25 -7.38 -4.19 -81.46
C THR A 25 -6.10 -3.46 -81.05
N SER A 26 -5.75 -2.41 -81.78
CA SER A 26 -4.56 -1.58 -81.60
C SER A 26 -4.39 -1.10 -80.15
N ALA A 27 -3.30 -1.52 -79.50
CA ALA A 27 -2.87 -0.93 -78.24
C ALA A 27 -2.32 0.48 -78.50
N VAL A 28 -3.05 1.48 -78.03
CA VAL A 28 -2.48 2.80 -77.78
C VAL A 28 -1.41 2.61 -76.72
N PHE A 29 -0.16 3.02 -77.01
CA PHE A 29 0.84 3.22 -75.97
C PHE A 29 0.34 4.35 -75.06
N ALA A 30 -0.36 4.01 -73.97
CA ALA A 30 -0.40 4.88 -72.82
C ALA A 30 1.02 4.88 -72.26
N GLN A 31 1.81 5.91 -72.57
CA GLN A 31 2.92 6.28 -71.71
C GLN A 31 2.31 6.43 -70.32
N ASN A 32 2.71 5.58 -69.37
CA ASN A 32 2.55 5.88 -67.95
C ASN A 32 3.25 7.22 -67.72
N ALA A 33 2.50 8.32 -67.73
CA ALA A 33 3.01 9.60 -67.28
C ALA A 33 3.40 9.40 -65.82
N ALA A 34 4.69 9.49 -65.51
CA ALA A 34 5.15 9.48 -64.12
C ALA A 34 4.46 10.63 -63.38
N SER A 35 4.02 10.38 -62.13
CA SER A 35 3.46 11.40 -61.24
C SER A 35 4.33 12.65 -61.29
N PRO A 36 3.81 13.84 -61.66
CA PRO A 36 4.58 15.08 -61.62
C PRO A 36 5.06 15.42 -60.20
N LEU A 37 4.41 14.95 -59.14
CA LEU A 37 4.95 15.02 -57.77
C LEU A 37 6.01 13.93 -57.55
N GLN A 38 7.26 14.34 -57.40
CA GLN A 38 8.37 13.46 -57.08
C GLN A 38 8.81 13.63 -55.62
N LEU A 39 8.96 12.52 -54.92
CA LEU A 39 9.50 12.45 -53.57
C LEU A 39 10.99 12.09 -53.63
N SER A 40 11.81 12.68 -52.77
CA SER A 40 13.26 12.41 -52.74
C SER A 40 13.62 10.99 -52.28
N SER A 41 12.70 10.29 -51.61
CA SER A 41 12.87 8.91 -51.17
C SER A 41 11.51 8.22 -51.06
N SER A 42 11.49 6.90 -51.22
CA SER A 42 10.32 6.05 -50.96
C SER A 42 10.22 5.55 -49.52
N ALA A 43 11.20 5.89 -48.66
CA ALA A 43 11.20 5.60 -47.22
C ALA A 43 12.10 6.61 -46.49
N LEU A 44 11.78 6.96 -45.25
CA LEU A 44 12.68 7.77 -44.41
C LEU A 44 13.49 6.85 -43.48
N LYS A 45 14.80 7.08 -43.47
CA LYS A 45 15.74 6.35 -42.62
C LYS A 45 16.34 7.29 -41.59
N PHE A 46 16.44 6.80 -40.36
CA PHE A 46 17.03 7.52 -39.25
C PHE A 46 18.33 6.84 -38.82
N SER A 47 19.30 7.63 -38.35
CA SER A 47 20.44 7.07 -37.62
C SER A 47 19.93 6.37 -36.36
N SER A 48 20.54 5.23 -36.01
CA SER A 48 20.33 4.61 -34.70
C SER A 48 20.87 5.55 -33.62
N ILE A 49 20.05 5.82 -32.61
CA ILE A 49 20.37 6.76 -31.52
C ILE A 49 20.05 6.13 -30.17
N ALA A 50 20.64 6.64 -29.09
CA ALA A 50 20.21 6.26 -27.75
C ALA A 50 18.81 6.82 -27.45
N ALA A 51 18.01 6.10 -26.67
CA ALA A 51 16.78 6.64 -26.10
C ALA A 51 17.07 7.95 -25.33
N GLY A 52 16.21 8.96 -25.48
CA GLY A 52 16.41 10.32 -24.98
C GLY A 52 17.12 11.27 -25.96
N SER A 53 17.69 10.77 -27.06
CA SER A 53 18.31 11.58 -28.11
C SER A 53 17.36 11.87 -29.27
N THR A 54 17.79 12.66 -30.26
CA THR A 54 17.00 12.97 -31.46
C THR A 54 17.76 12.68 -32.76
N SER A 55 17.02 12.32 -33.81
CA SER A 55 17.52 12.07 -35.15
C SER A 55 16.56 12.68 -36.18
N LEU A 56 17.07 13.36 -37.19
CA LEU A 56 16.26 14.08 -38.17
C LEU A 56 16.36 13.39 -39.54
N ALA A 57 15.22 13.17 -40.18
CA ALA A 57 15.12 12.81 -41.59
C ALA A 57 14.31 13.88 -42.34
N SER A 58 14.52 14.01 -43.65
CA SER A 58 13.78 14.98 -44.46
C SER A 58 13.38 14.39 -45.81
N LEU A 59 12.16 14.72 -46.22
CA LEU A 59 11.57 14.37 -47.50
C LEU A 59 11.42 15.64 -48.34
N THR A 60 12.05 15.69 -49.50
CA THR A 60 11.83 16.79 -50.46
C THR A 60 10.74 16.39 -51.44
N LEU A 61 9.71 17.21 -51.53
CA LEU A 61 8.64 17.12 -52.53
C LEU A 61 9.00 18.06 -53.67
N LYS A 62 9.03 17.55 -54.91
CA LYS A 62 9.34 18.34 -56.10
C LYS A 62 8.23 18.19 -57.14
N ASN A 63 7.69 19.32 -57.58
CA ASN A 63 6.77 19.34 -58.71
C ASN A 63 7.57 19.43 -60.02
N THR A 64 7.63 18.32 -60.75
CA THR A 64 8.29 18.20 -62.06
C THR A 64 7.36 18.47 -63.25
N GLY A 65 6.06 18.69 -62.97
CA GLY A 65 5.06 19.04 -63.96
C GLY A 65 5.09 20.51 -64.39
N HIS A 66 4.15 20.86 -65.26
CA HIS A 66 4.01 22.22 -65.82
C HIS A 66 2.87 23.04 -65.17
N ALA A 67 2.10 22.43 -64.25
CA ALA A 67 1.04 23.08 -63.50
C ALA A 67 1.31 22.98 -61.99
N SER A 68 0.71 23.87 -61.19
CA SER A 68 0.80 23.80 -59.73
C SER A 68 0.08 22.55 -59.20
N ILE A 69 0.66 21.89 -58.20
CA ILE A 69 0.05 20.75 -57.47
C ILE A 69 -0.48 21.28 -56.13
N SER A 70 -1.73 20.99 -55.75
CA SER A 70 -2.20 21.31 -54.40
C SER A 70 -1.74 20.23 -53.42
N ILE A 71 -1.22 20.64 -52.26
CA ILE A 71 -0.88 19.75 -51.16
C ILE A 71 -2.03 19.85 -50.17
N ASP A 72 -2.79 18.78 -50.02
CA ASP A 72 -3.98 18.75 -49.19
C ASP A 72 -3.62 18.41 -47.73
N SER A 73 -2.69 17.46 -47.53
CA SER A 73 -2.14 17.14 -46.20
C SER A 73 -0.74 16.52 -46.29
N ILE A 74 0.05 16.73 -45.23
CA ILE A 74 1.23 15.94 -44.90
C ILE A 74 1.10 15.58 -43.43
N ALA A 75 0.96 14.29 -43.12
CA ALA A 75 0.63 13.83 -41.77
C ALA A 75 1.34 12.51 -41.43
N LEU A 76 1.57 12.29 -40.13
CA LEU A 76 2.04 11.01 -39.61
C LEU A 76 0.82 10.11 -39.37
N HIS A 77 0.91 8.85 -39.80
CA HIS A 77 -0.12 7.83 -39.59
C HIS A 77 0.51 6.47 -39.33
N GLU A 78 -0.23 5.62 -38.62
CA GLU A 78 0.03 4.20 -38.39
C GLU A 78 1.32 3.90 -37.60
N GLY A 79 1.24 3.02 -36.60
CA GLY A 79 2.41 2.55 -35.83
C GLY A 79 2.81 3.45 -34.65
N ASP A 80 4.12 3.71 -34.49
CA ASP A 80 4.73 4.40 -33.35
C ASP A 80 4.87 5.91 -33.55
N GLU A 81 3.88 6.55 -34.19
CA GLU A 81 3.86 7.97 -34.55
C GLU A 81 4.19 8.93 -33.38
N ASN A 82 3.91 8.54 -32.14
CA ASN A 82 4.27 9.29 -30.92
C ASN A 82 5.79 9.47 -30.69
N ALA A 83 6.64 8.68 -31.36
CA ALA A 83 8.09 8.83 -31.32
C ALA A 83 8.61 9.79 -32.40
N PHE A 84 7.74 10.29 -33.28
CA PHE A 84 8.08 11.16 -34.40
C PHE A 84 7.32 12.48 -34.32
N SER A 85 7.95 13.56 -34.77
CA SER A 85 7.29 14.86 -34.94
C SER A 85 7.55 15.40 -36.33
N LEU A 86 6.51 15.96 -36.94
CA LEU A 86 6.55 16.49 -38.30
C LEU A 86 6.60 18.02 -38.28
N SER A 87 7.53 18.58 -39.03
CA SER A 87 7.58 19.99 -39.39
C SER A 87 7.66 20.11 -40.90
N SER A 88 6.76 20.88 -41.52
CA SER A 88 6.71 21.01 -42.98
C SER A 88 6.83 22.46 -43.42
N ALA A 89 7.70 22.69 -44.41
CA ALA A 89 7.79 23.95 -45.13
C ALA A 89 6.97 23.95 -46.44
N CYS A 90 6.20 22.87 -46.69
CA CYS A 90 5.30 22.80 -47.83
C CYS A 90 4.02 23.58 -47.54
N GLY A 91 3.71 24.58 -48.37
CA GLY A 91 2.41 25.26 -48.36
C GLY A 91 1.33 24.46 -49.09
N GLN A 92 0.10 24.98 -49.14
CA GLN A 92 -1.06 24.32 -49.76
C GLN A 92 -0.94 24.13 -51.30
N ALA A 93 0.08 24.73 -51.93
CA ALA A 93 0.34 24.56 -53.35
C ALA A 93 1.84 24.59 -53.64
N LEU A 94 2.28 23.65 -54.47
CA LEU A 94 3.65 23.54 -54.96
C LEU A 94 3.68 23.92 -56.45
N ALA A 95 4.20 25.11 -56.75
CA ALA A 95 4.29 25.63 -58.11
C ALA A 95 5.12 24.72 -59.04
N ALA A 96 4.89 24.81 -60.34
CA ALA A 96 5.64 24.05 -61.35
C ALA A 96 7.15 24.30 -61.22
N GLY A 97 7.94 23.23 -61.16
CA GLY A 97 9.39 23.28 -60.99
C GLY A 97 9.88 23.57 -59.56
N ALA A 98 8.99 23.89 -58.61
CA ALA A 98 9.36 24.20 -57.24
C ALA A 98 9.58 22.93 -56.40
N SER A 99 10.26 23.11 -55.26
CA SER A 99 10.44 22.07 -54.24
C SER A 99 10.13 22.63 -52.85
N CYS A 100 9.66 21.75 -51.98
CA CYS A 100 9.49 22.03 -50.56
C CYS A 100 9.96 20.82 -49.75
N THR A 101 10.18 21.01 -48.45
CA THR A 101 10.71 19.97 -47.57
C THR A 101 9.77 19.73 -46.40
N ALA A 102 9.49 18.46 -46.14
CA ALA A 102 8.93 17.97 -44.88
C ALA A 102 10.05 17.32 -44.07
N SER A 103 10.20 17.72 -42.81
CA SER A 103 11.20 17.21 -41.89
C SER A 103 10.51 16.42 -40.77
N VAL A 104 11.01 15.20 -40.53
CA VAL A 104 10.52 14.34 -39.45
C VAL A 104 11.64 14.17 -38.44
N THR A 105 11.35 14.47 -37.18
CA THR A 105 12.27 14.28 -36.05
C THR A 105 11.86 13.03 -35.27
N PHE A 106 12.74 12.04 -35.20
CA PHE A 106 12.64 10.87 -34.33
C PHE A 106 13.21 11.21 -32.95
N SER A 107 12.46 10.95 -31.87
CA SER A 107 12.80 11.29 -30.49
C SER A 107 12.30 10.20 -29.51
N PRO A 108 12.89 8.99 -29.58
CA PRO A 108 12.48 7.87 -28.74
C PRO A 108 12.84 8.11 -27.28
N LEU A 109 12.02 7.64 -26.34
CA LEU A 109 12.36 7.63 -24.91
C LEU A 109 12.62 6.25 -24.33
N THR A 110 12.24 5.19 -25.06
CA THR A 110 12.57 3.82 -24.67
C THR A 110 13.40 3.15 -25.77
N PRO A 111 14.30 2.24 -25.40
CA PRO A 111 15.00 1.41 -26.38
C PRO A 111 14.00 0.55 -27.17
N GLY A 112 14.26 0.34 -28.46
CA GLY A 112 13.38 -0.44 -29.32
C GLY A 112 13.48 -0.09 -30.79
N GLN A 113 12.77 -0.86 -31.61
CA GLN A 113 12.52 -0.53 -33.01
C GLN A 113 11.19 0.21 -33.10
N TYR A 114 11.16 1.24 -33.93
CA TYR A 114 10.01 2.11 -34.14
C TYR A 114 9.68 2.14 -35.62
N ALA A 115 8.40 2.00 -35.95
CA ALA A 115 7.92 2.10 -37.31
C ALA A 115 6.68 3.00 -37.39
N ALA A 116 6.66 3.90 -38.36
CA ALA A 116 5.49 4.74 -38.65
C ALA A 116 5.43 5.09 -40.13
N GLU A 117 4.33 5.68 -40.60
CA GLU A 117 4.18 6.13 -41.98
C GLU A 117 3.99 7.65 -42.05
N LEU A 118 4.58 8.27 -43.08
CA LEU A 118 4.30 9.66 -43.46
C LEU A 118 3.44 9.66 -44.72
N GLU A 119 2.21 10.15 -44.61
CA GLU A 119 1.28 10.29 -45.73
C GLU A 119 1.37 11.69 -46.33
N VAL A 120 1.51 11.77 -47.65
CA VAL A 120 1.37 13.00 -48.43
C VAL A 120 0.15 12.85 -49.34
N THR A 121 -0.89 13.66 -49.11
CA THR A 121 -2.05 13.72 -50.00
C THR A 121 -2.02 15.01 -50.81
N SER A 122 -2.23 14.88 -52.12
CA SER A 122 -2.17 15.98 -53.08
C SER A 122 -3.17 15.80 -54.22
N SER A 123 -3.35 16.84 -55.05
CA SER A 123 -4.11 16.74 -56.29
C SER A 123 -3.54 15.73 -57.30
N ASP A 124 -2.28 15.30 -57.12
CA ASP A 124 -1.61 14.30 -57.96
C ASP A 124 -1.77 12.86 -57.42
N GLY A 125 -2.42 12.70 -56.26
CA GLY A 125 -2.61 11.43 -55.56
C GLY A 125 -2.02 11.45 -54.13
N SER A 126 -2.17 10.31 -53.45
CA SER A 126 -1.60 10.06 -52.12
C SER A 126 -0.37 9.16 -52.21
N ALA A 127 0.65 9.46 -51.42
CA ALA A 127 1.86 8.67 -51.29
C ALA A 127 2.15 8.36 -49.82
N GLN A 128 2.38 7.08 -49.53
CA GLN A 128 2.80 6.60 -48.22
C GLN A 128 4.32 6.41 -48.20
N VAL A 129 4.98 7.00 -47.20
CA VAL A 129 6.43 6.92 -47.03
C VAL A 129 6.72 6.23 -45.69
N PRO A 130 7.01 4.92 -45.69
CA PRO A 130 7.32 4.20 -44.46
C PRO A 130 8.60 4.73 -43.82
N MET A 131 8.64 4.63 -42.50
CA MET A 131 9.73 5.09 -41.66
C MET A 131 10.11 4.00 -40.68
N GLU A 132 11.42 3.73 -40.58
CA GLU A 132 11.97 2.81 -39.59
C GLU A 132 13.09 3.51 -38.84
N ALA A 133 13.06 3.37 -37.51
CA ALA A 133 14.07 3.93 -36.63
C ALA A 133 14.40 2.96 -35.50
N THR A 134 15.58 3.10 -34.91
CA THR A 134 16.04 2.25 -33.81
C THR A 134 16.60 3.12 -32.68
N ALA A 135 16.13 2.83 -31.47
CA ALA A 135 16.62 3.40 -30.23
C ALA A 135 17.40 2.33 -29.45
N THR A 136 18.63 2.62 -29.06
CA THR A 136 19.42 1.75 -28.16
C THR A 136 19.26 2.17 -26.70
N PRO A 137 19.55 1.29 -25.73
CA PRO A 137 19.68 1.69 -24.32
C PRO A 137 20.64 2.88 -24.16
N PRO A 138 20.29 3.89 -23.34
CA PRO A 138 21.23 4.95 -22.99
C PRO A 138 22.37 4.36 -22.15
N THR A 139 23.51 5.06 -22.14
CA THR A 139 24.62 4.69 -21.25
C THR A 139 24.40 5.33 -19.89
N ILE A 140 24.53 4.54 -18.83
CA ILE A 140 24.50 5.07 -17.46
C ILE A 140 25.86 5.71 -17.16
N THR A 141 25.85 6.95 -16.68
CA THR A 141 27.06 7.66 -16.24
C THR A 141 26.99 7.99 -14.76
N ILE A 142 28.12 7.91 -14.09
CA ILE A 142 28.32 8.35 -12.71
C ILE A 142 29.61 9.18 -12.61
N ASP A 143 29.53 10.34 -11.97
CA ASP A 143 30.68 11.18 -11.60
C ASP A 143 30.75 11.29 -10.08
N THR A 144 31.80 10.70 -9.50
CA THR A 144 32.06 10.69 -8.06
C THR A 144 33.20 11.64 -7.66
N SER A 145 33.55 12.60 -8.51
CA SER A 145 34.66 13.54 -8.25
C SER A 145 34.42 14.45 -7.05
N SER A 146 33.15 14.69 -6.67
CA SER A 146 32.75 15.36 -5.45
C SER A 146 32.31 14.35 -4.39
N ALA A 147 32.80 14.48 -3.16
CA ALA A 147 32.41 13.59 -2.05
C ALA A 147 30.98 13.86 -1.52
N THR A 148 30.35 14.96 -1.91
CA THR A 148 29.03 15.40 -1.42
C THR A 148 28.02 15.62 -2.56
N ASP A 149 28.40 15.33 -3.79
CA ASP A 149 27.58 15.51 -5.00
C ASP A 149 28.00 14.49 -6.08
N TRP A 150 27.50 13.26 -5.96
CA TRP A 150 27.62 12.27 -7.02
C TRP A 150 26.57 12.57 -8.08
N LYS A 151 27.01 12.76 -9.32
CA LYS A 151 26.13 13.04 -10.46
C LYS A 151 25.89 11.76 -11.24
N ILE A 152 24.65 11.30 -11.27
CA ILE A 152 24.22 10.06 -11.92
C ILE A 152 23.27 10.43 -13.06
N ASN A 153 23.39 9.74 -14.19
CA ASN A 153 22.45 9.87 -15.30
C ASN A 153 22.16 8.51 -15.91
N ASN A 154 20.88 8.14 -16.01
CA ASN A 154 20.44 6.87 -16.61
C ASN A 154 19.77 7.05 -17.99
N GLY A 155 19.87 8.24 -18.58
CA GLY A 155 19.21 8.65 -19.82
C GLY A 155 17.85 9.32 -19.61
N VAL A 156 17.12 8.98 -18.54
CA VAL A 156 15.85 9.63 -18.19
C VAL A 156 16.07 10.75 -17.19
N PHE A 157 16.80 10.47 -16.11
CA PHE A 157 17.04 11.41 -15.03
C PHE A 157 18.49 11.87 -14.98
N ALA A 158 18.68 13.11 -14.56
CA ALA A 158 19.90 13.58 -13.90
C ALA A 158 19.64 13.58 -12.40
N ILE A 159 20.46 12.84 -11.65
CA ILE A 159 20.32 12.59 -10.22
C ILE A 159 21.56 13.14 -9.53
N ASP A 160 21.37 13.98 -8.52
CA ASP A 160 22.46 14.40 -7.63
C ASP A 160 22.27 13.74 -6.25
N PHE A 161 23.26 12.96 -5.84
CA PHE A 161 23.27 12.18 -4.61
C PHE A 161 24.35 12.68 -3.65
N ASN A 162 24.03 12.76 -2.36
CA ASN A 162 25.03 13.08 -1.32
C ASN A 162 25.40 11.82 -0.53
N PRO A 163 26.60 11.25 -0.76
CA PRO A 163 27.08 10.06 -0.05
C PRO A 163 27.18 10.22 1.47
N GLY A 164 27.50 11.43 1.96
CA GLY A 164 27.66 11.70 3.39
C GLY A 164 26.35 11.85 4.13
N ALA A 165 25.27 12.19 3.43
CA ALA A 165 23.93 12.34 3.99
C ALA A 165 22.97 11.19 3.62
N GLY A 166 23.37 10.30 2.71
CA GLY A 166 22.56 9.15 2.29
C GLY A 166 21.29 9.55 1.54
N ASN A 167 21.32 10.65 0.78
CA ASN A 167 20.11 11.16 0.13
C ASN A 167 20.31 11.61 -1.31
N ILE A 168 19.32 11.34 -2.15
CA ILE A 168 19.18 11.98 -3.46
C ILE A 168 18.52 13.34 -3.21
N TYR A 169 19.27 14.42 -3.39
CA TYR A 169 18.77 15.78 -3.11
C TYR A 169 18.28 16.52 -4.35
N SER A 170 18.50 15.96 -5.55
CA SER A 170 17.97 16.47 -6.82
C SER A 170 17.70 15.33 -7.79
N MET A 171 16.56 15.36 -8.48
CA MET A 171 16.21 14.42 -9.54
C MET A 171 15.45 15.15 -10.64
N THR A 172 16.13 15.42 -11.76
CA THR A 172 15.59 16.22 -12.88
C THR A 172 15.29 15.35 -14.08
N MET A 173 14.10 15.49 -14.66
CA MET A 173 13.74 14.84 -15.93
C MET A 173 14.57 15.44 -17.08
N ASN A 174 15.45 14.67 -17.71
CA ASN A 174 16.34 15.15 -18.79
C ASN A 174 15.57 15.77 -19.97
N SER A 175 14.40 15.23 -20.28
CA SER A 175 13.60 15.67 -21.44
C SER A 175 12.92 17.03 -21.26
N THR A 176 12.68 17.47 -20.02
CA THR A 176 11.90 18.68 -19.71
C THR A 176 12.65 19.68 -18.82
N GLY A 177 13.64 19.22 -18.06
CA GLY A 177 14.28 20.02 -17.01
C GLY A 177 13.43 20.15 -15.74
N ASP A 178 12.31 19.41 -15.64
CA ASP A 178 11.44 19.48 -14.46
C ASP A 178 12.08 18.76 -13.27
N GLN A 179 12.07 19.42 -12.10
CA GLN A 179 12.56 18.88 -10.84
C GLN A 179 11.48 18.03 -10.16
N MET A 180 11.83 16.80 -9.77
CA MET A 180 10.91 15.86 -9.12
C MET A 180 10.96 15.94 -7.59
N VAL A 181 12.02 16.53 -7.03
CA VAL A 181 12.22 16.73 -5.57
C VAL A 181 11.66 18.08 -5.11
N ASP A 182 11.09 18.14 -3.90
CA ASP A 182 10.81 19.39 -3.21
C ASP A 182 12.11 20.15 -2.86
N THR A 183 12.32 21.31 -3.47
CA THR A 183 13.52 22.14 -3.23
C THR A 183 13.38 23.13 -2.08
N THR A 184 12.23 23.16 -1.39
CA THR A 184 11.94 24.15 -0.34
C THR A 184 12.27 23.64 1.06
N ASN A 185 12.22 22.33 1.29
CA ASN A 185 12.57 21.72 2.56
C ASN A 185 14.04 21.27 2.57
N LEU A 186 14.87 22.00 3.33
CA LEU A 186 16.32 21.79 3.36
C LEU A 186 16.75 21.00 4.60
N ASN A 187 17.77 20.16 4.44
CA ASN A 187 18.50 19.53 5.52
C ASN A 187 19.47 20.51 6.20
N SER A 188 20.16 20.06 7.25
CA SER A 188 21.14 20.88 8.00
C SER A 188 22.32 21.38 7.15
N ASN A 189 22.57 20.76 6.00
CA ASN A 189 23.64 21.12 5.07
C ASN A 189 23.17 22.10 3.99
N GLY A 190 21.91 22.57 4.06
CA GLY A 190 21.31 23.49 3.09
C GLY A 190 20.90 22.85 1.76
N GLN A 191 20.94 21.52 1.66
CA GLN A 191 20.47 20.78 0.48
C GLN A 191 19.01 20.36 0.68
N PRO A 192 18.21 20.22 -0.39
CA PRO A 192 16.90 19.58 -0.28
C PRO A 192 17.00 18.19 0.38
N LYS A 193 16.02 17.82 1.19
CA LYS A 193 15.99 16.47 1.79
C LYS A 193 15.84 15.38 0.71
N GLY A 194 14.97 15.61 -0.27
CA GLY A 194 14.74 14.72 -1.41
C GLY A 194 14.37 13.30 -1.02
N PHE A 195 15.06 12.30 -1.57
CA PHE A 195 14.82 10.88 -1.28
C PHE A 195 15.88 10.33 -0.32
N TYR A 196 15.45 9.92 0.87
CA TYR A 196 16.28 9.46 1.98
C TYR A 196 15.58 8.35 2.78
N MET A 197 16.26 7.78 3.78
CA MET A 197 15.67 6.87 4.75
C MET A 197 15.49 7.52 6.13
N ASP A 198 14.43 7.16 6.83
CA ASP A 198 14.11 7.62 8.20
C ASP A 198 13.98 6.40 9.12
N ASN A 199 15.12 5.74 9.37
CA ASN A 199 15.17 4.47 10.09
C ASN A 199 15.26 4.67 11.60
N SER A 200 14.65 3.78 12.38
CA SER A 200 14.65 3.83 13.85
C SER A 200 14.98 2.49 14.51
N GLY A 201 15.44 2.54 15.76
CA GLY A 201 15.76 1.36 16.57
C GLY A 201 17.19 0.83 16.45
N PHE A 202 17.97 1.26 15.45
CA PHE A 202 19.34 0.78 15.19
C PHE A 202 20.43 1.40 16.08
N GLY A 203 20.17 2.59 16.63
CA GLY A 203 21.16 3.45 17.28
C GLY A 203 21.59 4.62 16.40
N THR A 204 22.66 5.32 16.78
CA THR A 204 23.15 6.52 16.08
C THR A 204 24.47 6.25 15.38
N ALA A 205 24.55 6.56 14.09
CA ALA A 205 25.79 6.51 13.32
C ALA A 205 25.75 7.51 12.15
N SER A 206 26.91 7.72 11.56
CA SER A 206 27.07 8.38 10.26
C SER A 206 27.53 7.37 9.23
N ALA A 207 27.35 7.71 7.95
CA ALA A 207 27.83 6.89 6.84
C ALA A 207 29.33 6.60 7.01
N THR A 208 29.70 5.32 6.97
CA THR A 208 31.10 4.89 7.10
C THR A 208 31.76 4.77 5.73
N THR A 209 31.07 4.13 4.78
CA THR A 209 31.60 3.87 3.44
C THR A 209 30.51 4.01 2.40
N THR A 210 30.89 4.41 1.19
CA THR A 210 29.99 4.45 0.03
C THR A 210 30.61 3.70 -1.14
N GLY A 211 29.77 3.13 -1.99
CA GLY A 211 30.21 2.28 -3.09
C GLY A 211 29.23 2.31 -4.25
N TYR A 212 29.68 1.82 -5.41
CA TYR A 212 28.82 1.62 -6.57
C TYR A 212 29.34 0.49 -7.45
N ALA A 213 28.44 -0.11 -8.22
CA ALA A 213 28.70 -1.04 -9.30
C ALA A 213 27.96 -0.56 -10.55
N ASN A 214 28.72 -0.16 -11.58
CA ASN A 214 28.18 0.24 -12.89
C ASN A 214 28.35 -0.92 -13.87
N VAL A 215 27.28 -1.67 -14.10
CA VAL A 215 27.28 -2.91 -14.88
C VAL A 215 26.68 -2.63 -16.26
N PRO A 216 27.43 -2.86 -17.36
CA PRO A 216 26.89 -2.69 -18.70
C PRO A 216 25.80 -3.73 -19.00
N ALA A 217 24.97 -3.44 -20.01
CA ALA A 217 23.96 -4.40 -20.47
C ALA A 217 24.62 -5.69 -20.97
N ASP A 218 24.00 -6.84 -20.68
CA ASP A 218 24.44 -8.17 -21.12
C ASP A 218 23.26 -8.97 -21.67
N GLY A 219 23.26 -9.22 -22.99
CA GLY A 219 22.16 -9.89 -23.68
C GLY A 219 20.82 -9.16 -23.49
N ASP A 220 19.86 -9.86 -22.89
CA ASP A 220 18.52 -9.33 -22.59
C ASP A 220 18.46 -8.56 -21.24
N MET A 221 19.56 -8.54 -20.47
CA MET A 221 19.62 -7.86 -19.18
C MET A 221 19.98 -6.38 -19.38
N PRO A 222 19.18 -5.45 -18.82
CA PRO A 222 19.50 -4.03 -18.93
C PRO A 222 20.79 -3.72 -18.15
N GLY A 223 21.59 -2.80 -18.68
CA GLY A 223 22.68 -2.22 -17.91
C GLY A 223 22.12 -1.47 -16.71
N TYR A 224 22.83 -1.52 -15.58
CA TYR A 224 22.38 -0.96 -14.33
C TYR A 224 23.53 -0.31 -13.54
N LEU A 225 23.16 0.59 -12.65
CA LEU A 225 24.04 1.14 -11.63
C LEU A 225 23.37 0.89 -10.28
N ASP A 226 24.01 0.10 -9.43
CA ASP A 226 23.72 0.03 -8.00
C ASP A 226 24.73 0.92 -7.27
N TRP A 227 24.26 1.80 -6.39
CA TRP A 227 25.12 2.54 -5.47
C TRP A 227 24.53 2.49 -4.07
N TRP A 228 25.41 2.55 -3.08
CA TRP A 228 25.00 2.36 -1.69
C TRP A 228 25.82 3.16 -0.70
N VAL A 229 25.24 3.28 0.49
CA VAL A 229 25.88 3.78 1.70
C VAL A 229 25.85 2.68 2.75
N THR A 230 26.95 2.51 3.49
CA THR A 230 27.04 1.54 4.59
C THR A 230 27.35 2.26 5.89
N TYR A 231 26.61 1.89 6.93
CA TYR A 231 26.76 2.32 8.30
C TYR A 231 27.24 1.13 9.10
N THR A 232 28.47 1.19 9.63
CA THR A 232 29.09 0.04 10.31
C THR A 232 28.66 0.00 11.77
N SER A 233 28.35 -1.20 12.26
CA SER A 233 28.06 -1.43 13.68
C SER A 233 29.23 -1.02 14.58
N GLY A 234 28.91 -0.74 15.83
CA GLY A 234 29.87 -0.33 16.85
C GLY A 234 29.20 -0.14 18.20
N SER A 235 29.83 0.62 19.10
CA SER A 235 29.31 0.80 20.47
C SER A 235 28.01 1.59 20.58
N THR A 236 27.56 2.25 19.51
CA THR A 236 26.33 3.06 19.46
C THR A 236 25.38 2.65 18.33
N LEU A 237 25.73 1.61 17.56
CA LEU A 237 24.96 1.12 16.43
C LEU A 237 24.99 -0.41 16.42
N ALA A 238 23.84 -1.05 16.55
CA ALA A 238 23.76 -2.49 16.75
C ALA A 238 23.90 -3.31 15.46
N TYR A 239 23.63 -2.72 14.30
CA TYR A 239 23.70 -3.41 13.02
C TYR A 239 24.66 -2.69 12.09
N THR A 240 25.43 -3.45 11.32
CA THR A 240 25.97 -2.93 10.08
C THR A 240 24.86 -2.96 9.05
N TYR A 241 24.43 -1.81 8.54
CA TYR A 241 23.41 -1.76 7.50
C TYR A 241 23.85 -1.01 6.26
N SER A 242 23.25 -1.36 5.12
CA SER A 242 23.43 -0.66 3.86
C SER A 242 22.11 -0.29 3.20
N GLU A 243 22.13 0.88 2.59
CA GLU A 243 21.03 1.46 1.84
C GLU A 243 21.44 1.46 0.38
N HIS A 244 20.65 0.81 -0.49
CA HIS A 244 20.97 0.66 -1.91
C HIS A 244 19.94 1.36 -2.78
N TRP A 245 20.43 1.99 -3.84
CA TRP A 245 19.64 2.56 -4.92
C TRP A 245 20.15 2.01 -6.24
N VAL A 246 19.21 1.57 -7.08
CA VAL A 246 19.54 0.94 -8.36
C VAL A 246 18.78 1.64 -9.47
N VAL A 247 19.48 2.05 -10.52
CA VAL A 247 18.84 2.53 -11.76
C VAL A 247 19.22 1.63 -12.92
N THR A 248 18.27 1.43 -13.84
CA THR A 248 18.53 0.75 -15.11
C THR A 248 18.50 1.75 -16.26
N ALA A 249 19.20 1.42 -17.35
CA ALA A 249 19.35 2.29 -18.50
C ALA A 249 17.99 2.56 -19.18
N GLY A 250 17.56 3.82 -19.21
CA GLY A 250 16.34 4.26 -19.91
C GLY A 250 15.04 4.01 -19.16
N ASP A 251 15.10 3.51 -17.92
CA ASP A 251 13.92 3.36 -17.07
C ASP A 251 13.63 4.65 -16.28
N PRO A 252 12.41 5.21 -16.33
CA PRO A 252 12.02 6.33 -15.48
C PRO A 252 11.63 5.84 -14.08
N GLY A 253 12.55 5.15 -13.42
CA GLY A 253 12.37 4.67 -12.06
C GLY A 253 13.69 4.29 -11.41
N LEU A 254 13.61 3.96 -10.13
CA LEU A 254 14.71 3.42 -9.35
C LEU A 254 14.22 2.32 -8.42
N HIS A 255 15.09 1.37 -8.15
CA HIS A 255 14.84 0.30 -7.18
C HIS A 255 15.60 0.61 -5.90
N VAL A 256 15.02 0.24 -4.77
CA VAL A 256 15.65 0.41 -3.46
C VAL A 256 15.55 -0.86 -2.65
N TYR A 257 16.58 -1.14 -1.87
CA TYR A 257 16.56 -2.18 -0.85
C TYR A 257 17.48 -1.82 0.30
N PHE A 258 17.21 -2.42 1.46
CA PHE A 258 17.95 -2.17 2.69
C PHE A 258 18.39 -3.49 3.29
N VAL A 259 19.63 -3.55 3.76
CA VAL A 259 20.21 -4.76 4.34
C VAL A 259 20.73 -4.42 5.72
N ALA A 260 20.26 -5.13 6.75
CA ALA A 260 20.78 -5.03 8.11
C ALA A 260 21.44 -6.34 8.54
N ASN A 261 22.69 -6.27 8.96
CA ASN A 261 23.49 -7.39 9.44
C ASN A 261 23.91 -7.15 10.89
N HIS A 262 23.63 -8.12 11.74
CA HIS A 262 24.13 -8.21 13.11
C HIS A 262 25.11 -9.39 13.18
N SER A 263 26.34 -9.13 13.59
CA SER A 263 27.35 -10.15 13.84
C SER A 263 27.30 -10.62 15.29
N THR A 264 27.95 -11.74 15.60
CA THR A 264 28.04 -12.24 16.99
C THR A 264 28.84 -11.32 17.92
N SER A 265 29.58 -10.35 17.39
CA SER A 265 30.36 -9.37 18.17
C SER A 265 29.65 -8.03 18.36
N ASP A 266 28.50 -7.82 17.71
CA ASP A 266 27.76 -6.57 17.84
C ASP A 266 26.99 -6.51 19.17
N ILE A 267 26.77 -5.28 19.64
CA ILE A 267 25.95 -5.01 20.82
C ILE A 267 24.51 -5.44 20.55
N ALA A 268 23.79 -5.86 21.59
CA ALA A 268 22.36 -6.11 21.47
C ALA A 268 21.63 -4.86 20.92
N GLY A 269 20.62 -5.08 20.07
CA GLY A 269 19.83 -3.98 19.53
C GLY A 269 18.55 -4.42 18.84
N SER A 270 17.92 -3.47 18.18
CA SER A 270 16.59 -3.66 17.59
C SER A 270 16.46 -3.07 16.19
N ILE A 271 15.48 -3.54 15.44
CA ILE A 271 14.93 -2.84 14.28
C ILE A 271 13.53 -2.38 14.68
N GLY A 272 13.35 -1.06 14.80
CA GLY A 272 12.07 -0.44 15.15
C GLY A 272 11.32 0.04 13.92
N GLN A 273 12.03 0.65 12.98
CA GLN A 273 11.45 1.12 11.73
C GLN A 273 12.46 1.05 10.59
N VAL A 274 12.00 0.62 9.42
CA VAL A 274 12.73 0.70 8.14
C VAL A 274 11.84 1.41 7.14
N GLN A 275 12.21 2.63 6.78
CA GLN A 275 11.38 3.48 5.96
C GLN A 275 12.19 4.32 4.98
N TRP A 276 11.67 4.37 3.75
CA TRP A 276 12.08 5.28 2.70
C TRP A 276 11.10 6.43 2.60
N VAL A 277 11.63 7.63 2.42
CA VAL A 277 10.86 8.87 2.31
C VAL A 277 11.30 9.62 1.06
N PHE A 278 10.43 9.70 0.07
CA PHE A 278 10.63 10.58 -1.07
C PHE A 278 9.86 11.87 -0.83
N ARG A 279 10.57 13.00 -0.69
CA ARG A 279 9.95 14.32 -0.61
C ARG A 279 9.76 14.93 -1.99
N ASP A 280 8.55 14.76 -2.50
CA ASP A 280 8.17 15.03 -3.87
C ASP A 280 7.90 16.51 -4.15
N SER A 281 8.07 16.92 -5.41
CA SER A 281 7.76 18.27 -5.86
C SER A 281 6.31 18.66 -5.56
N LEU A 282 6.15 19.72 -4.75
CA LEU A 282 4.87 20.28 -4.29
C LEU A 282 3.93 20.72 -5.41
N THR A 283 4.43 20.87 -6.63
CA THR A 283 3.65 21.36 -7.78
C THR A 283 3.46 20.31 -8.86
N ALA A 284 4.34 19.31 -8.93
CA ALA A 284 4.22 18.22 -9.90
C ALA A 284 3.20 17.17 -9.44
N PHE A 285 3.03 17.00 -8.13
CA PHE A 285 2.19 15.98 -7.52
C PHE A 285 1.27 16.60 -6.46
N THR A 286 -0.01 16.75 -6.81
CA THR A 286 -1.00 17.49 -6.00
C THR A 286 -2.16 16.62 -5.53
N ASN A 287 -2.10 15.31 -5.78
CA ASN A 287 -3.12 14.35 -5.42
C ASN A 287 -2.46 13.05 -4.96
N THR A 288 -3.07 12.35 -4.01
CA THR A 288 -2.72 10.98 -3.64
C THR A 288 -3.56 9.98 -4.43
N TYR A 289 -3.03 8.77 -4.58
CA TYR A 289 -3.71 7.63 -5.16
C TYR A 289 -3.31 6.37 -4.40
N SER A 290 -4.30 5.71 -3.80
CA SER A 290 -4.13 4.41 -3.15
C SER A 290 -5.21 3.44 -3.61
N VAL A 291 -4.88 2.15 -3.55
CA VAL A 291 -5.82 1.07 -3.80
C VAL A 291 -5.91 0.23 -2.53
N ASP A 292 -7.12 -0.19 -2.18
CA ASP A 292 -7.43 -1.03 -1.03
C ASP A 292 -7.32 -0.30 0.33
N ALA A 293 -7.97 0.87 0.45
CA ALA A 293 -7.96 1.67 1.69
C ALA A 293 -8.94 1.19 2.79
N SER A 294 -9.90 0.31 2.48
CA SER A 294 -10.97 -0.13 3.39
C SER A 294 -11.15 -1.65 3.40
N VAL A 295 -11.34 -2.24 4.58
CA VAL A 295 -11.51 -3.70 4.75
C VAL A 295 -12.78 -4.22 4.06
N ASN A 296 -13.90 -3.51 4.20
CA ASN A 296 -15.21 -3.98 3.72
C ASN A 296 -15.68 -3.36 2.41
N ASN A 297 -15.00 -2.31 1.93
CA ASN A 297 -15.23 -1.73 0.62
C ASN A 297 -13.90 -1.41 -0.11
N PRO A 298 -13.14 -2.44 -0.52
CA PRO A 298 -11.87 -2.22 -1.20
C PRO A 298 -12.06 -1.50 -2.54
N GLY A 299 -11.24 -0.50 -2.81
CA GLY A 299 -11.36 0.31 -4.00
C GLY A 299 -10.23 1.32 -4.14
N VAL A 300 -10.33 2.13 -5.19
CA VAL A 300 -9.43 3.24 -5.44
C VAL A 300 -9.86 4.44 -4.59
N THR A 301 -8.91 5.02 -3.88
CA THR A 301 -9.07 6.28 -3.16
C THR A 301 -8.13 7.32 -3.74
N THR A 302 -8.69 8.46 -4.16
CA THR A 302 -7.91 9.61 -4.62
C THR A 302 -8.28 10.83 -3.81
N VAL A 303 -7.28 11.50 -3.23
CA VAL A 303 -7.50 12.70 -2.42
C VAL A 303 -6.62 13.84 -2.96
N PRO A 304 -7.20 14.98 -3.35
CA PRO A 304 -6.42 16.17 -3.67
C PRO A 304 -5.78 16.71 -2.38
N LEU A 305 -4.51 17.09 -2.44
CA LEU A 305 -3.79 17.59 -1.27
C LEU A 305 -4.05 19.09 -1.08
N PRO A 306 -4.32 19.56 0.16
CA PRO A 306 -4.26 20.98 0.48
C PRO A 306 -2.89 21.57 0.14
N SER A 307 -2.77 22.90 0.13
CA SER A 307 -1.48 23.53 -0.16
C SER A 307 -0.46 23.19 0.95
N SER A 308 0.82 23.20 0.61
CA SER A 308 1.89 22.91 1.59
C SER A 308 1.89 23.86 2.77
N SER A 309 1.50 25.13 2.58
CA SER A 309 1.37 26.12 3.66
C SER A 309 0.21 25.83 4.61
N GLU A 310 -0.78 25.05 4.18
CA GLU A 310 -1.91 24.64 5.01
C GLU A 310 -1.56 23.32 5.74
N MET A 311 -1.09 22.30 5.03
CA MET A 311 -0.71 21.00 5.62
C MET A 311 0.48 21.08 6.58
N PHE A 312 1.36 22.06 6.38
CA PHE A 312 2.55 22.30 7.20
C PHE A 312 2.55 23.75 7.70
N SER A 313 1.39 24.22 8.18
CA SER A 313 1.24 25.53 8.77
C SER A 313 2.30 25.75 9.86
N THR A 314 2.91 26.94 9.87
CA THR A 314 3.83 27.34 10.94
C THR A 314 3.09 28.01 12.12
N ASP A 315 1.77 28.09 12.05
CA ASP A 315 0.93 28.59 13.14
C ASP A 315 0.80 27.51 14.23
N PRO A 316 1.47 27.65 15.39
CA PRO A 316 1.41 26.65 16.44
C PRO A 316 0.01 26.50 17.04
N GLY A 317 -0.91 27.45 16.81
CA GLY A 317 -2.30 27.34 17.22
C GLY A 317 -3.11 26.32 16.42
N ARG A 318 -2.52 25.72 15.37
CA ARG A 318 -3.17 24.71 14.51
C ARG A 318 -2.67 23.29 14.74
N ASP A 319 -1.58 23.12 15.47
CA ASP A 319 -0.98 21.81 15.74
C ASP A 319 -1.75 21.13 16.89
N VAL A 320 -2.58 20.13 16.58
CA VAL A 320 -3.43 19.44 17.57
C VAL A 320 -2.89 18.08 18.01
N GLN A 321 -2.06 17.45 17.18
CA GLN A 321 -1.37 16.20 17.48
C GLN A 321 -0.11 16.09 16.60
N ASP A 322 0.78 15.14 16.90
CA ASP A 322 1.92 14.77 16.04
C ASP A 322 1.50 14.70 14.56
N ALA A 323 2.12 15.57 13.74
CA ALA A 323 1.86 15.72 12.31
C ALA A 323 0.36 15.83 11.96
N THR A 324 -0.41 16.52 12.80
CA THR A 324 -1.85 16.75 12.64
C THR A 324 -2.17 18.23 12.76
N VAL A 325 -2.77 18.79 11.72
CA VAL A 325 -3.03 20.22 11.58
C VAL A 325 -4.52 20.47 11.37
N ASP A 326 -5.05 21.46 12.08
CA ASP A 326 -6.39 21.98 11.89
C ASP A 326 -6.49 22.87 10.64
N LEU A 327 -7.41 22.48 9.74
CA LEU A 327 -7.64 23.13 8.46
C LEU A 327 -8.85 24.08 8.45
N HIS A 328 -9.54 24.28 9.58
CA HIS A 328 -10.67 25.19 9.64
C HIS A 328 -10.30 26.61 9.15
N GLY A 329 -11.18 27.16 8.32
CA GLY A 329 -11.01 28.48 7.70
C GLY A 329 -10.08 28.52 6.48
N PHE A 330 -9.40 27.42 6.13
CA PHE A 330 -8.62 27.36 4.89
C PHE A 330 -9.48 27.13 3.64
N ALA A 331 -8.95 27.52 2.48
CA ALA A 331 -9.62 27.35 1.20
C ALA A 331 -9.16 26.02 0.58
N LEU A 332 -9.84 24.94 0.95
CA LEU A 332 -9.43 23.59 0.60
C LEU A 332 -9.78 23.21 -0.86
N PRO A 333 -8.97 22.35 -1.50
CA PRO A 333 -9.23 21.92 -2.88
C PRO A 333 -10.50 21.08 -2.97
N ALA A 334 -11.22 21.20 -4.10
CA ALA A 334 -12.43 20.44 -4.35
C ALA A 334 -12.15 18.92 -4.31
N GLY A 335 -12.83 18.21 -3.41
CA GLY A 335 -12.65 16.78 -3.19
C GLY A 335 -11.90 16.43 -1.91
N PHE A 336 -11.25 17.40 -1.25
CA PHE A 336 -10.80 17.26 0.13
C PHE A 336 -11.96 17.66 1.06
N THR A 337 -12.38 16.75 1.94
CA THR A 337 -13.61 16.91 2.73
C THR A 337 -13.38 16.84 4.24
N ARG A 338 -12.12 16.84 4.67
CA ARG A 338 -11.74 16.73 6.08
C ARG A 338 -11.46 18.09 6.67
N GLU A 339 -11.68 18.22 7.97
CA GLU A 339 -11.42 19.43 8.74
C GLU A 339 -10.03 19.44 9.37
N PHE A 340 -9.41 18.27 9.47
CA PHE A 340 -8.03 18.09 9.89
C PHE A 340 -7.24 17.41 8.78
N TYR A 341 -5.93 17.64 8.80
CA TYR A 341 -4.98 16.87 8.01
C TYR A 341 -4.07 16.12 8.97
N THR A 342 -3.99 14.79 8.86
CA THR A 342 -2.98 14.02 9.58
C THR A 342 -2.27 13.02 8.67
N LYS A 343 -1.00 12.74 8.96
CA LYS A 343 -0.24 11.68 8.26
C LYS A 343 -0.93 10.32 8.31
N TYR A 344 -1.70 10.07 9.37
CA TYR A 344 -2.34 8.77 9.59
C TYR A 344 -3.56 8.52 8.69
N ASP A 345 -4.15 9.56 8.09
CA ASP A 345 -5.26 9.45 7.13
C ASP A 345 -4.90 8.63 5.89
N HIS A 346 -3.60 8.46 5.68
CA HIS A 346 -2.99 7.83 4.54
C HIS A 346 -2.36 6.48 4.88
N ALA A 347 -2.64 5.92 6.06
CA ALA A 347 -2.27 4.54 6.37
C ALA A 347 -3.13 3.56 5.54
N GLY A 348 -2.49 2.57 4.92
CA GLY A 348 -3.15 1.57 4.09
C GLY A 348 -2.80 0.16 4.51
N TYR A 349 -3.66 -0.79 4.18
CA TYR A 349 -3.54 -2.17 4.64
C TYR A 349 -2.68 -3.04 3.73
N GLU A 350 -1.94 -3.99 4.31
CA GLU A 350 -1.02 -4.86 3.59
C GLU A 350 -1.68 -6.02 2.82
N TYR A 351 -2.94 -6.36 3.11
CA TYR A 351 -3.61 -7.55 2.55
C TYR A 351 -3.54 -7.61 1.01
N LEU A 352 -3.90 -6.52 0.32
CA LEU A 352 -3.92 -6.43 -1.14
C LEU A 352 -3.00 -5.33 -1.69
N HIS A 353 -2.21 -4.68 -0.82
CA HIS A 353 -1.24 -3.67 -1.21
C HIS A 353 -0.33 -4.17 -2.36
N ARG A 354 -0.16 -3.33 -3.36
CA ARG A 354 0.71 -3.56 -4.53
C ARG A 354 1.51 -2.32 -4.89
N ALA A 355 0.86 -1.18 -4.79
CA ALA A 355 1.45 0.13 -5.00
C ALA A 355 0.52 1.22 -4.44
N HIS A 356 1.10 2.37 -4.17
CA HIS A 356 0.43 3.63 -3.90
C HIS A 356 1.29 4.77 -4.48
N GLY A 357 0.73 5.96 -4.68
CA GLY A 357 1.48 7.03 -5.33
C GLY A 357 0.86 8.41 -5.23
N LEU A 358 1.60 9.39 -5.72
CA LEU A 358 1.16 10.77 -5.87
C LEU A 358 1.11 11.11 -7.37
N TYR A 359 0.16 11.96 -7.77
CA TYR A 359 0.04 12.39 -9.16
C TYR A 359 -0.43 13.84 -9.28
N GLY A 360 -0.15 14.43 -10.44
CA GLY A 360 -0.63 15.77 -10.78
C GLY A 360 -1.02 15.86 -12.26
N GLY A 361 -1.09 17.08 -12.78
CA GLY A 361 -1.55 17.34 -14.15
C GLY A 361 -0.61 16.84 -15.25
N LYS A 362 0.61 16.39 -14.91
CA LYS A 362 1.62 15.93 -15.87
C LYS A 362 2.26 14.59 -15.50
N TYR A 363 2.58 14.39 -14.23
CA TYR A 363 3.36 13.23 -13.77
C TYR A 363 2.64 12.43 -12.69
N GLY A 364 3.02 11.17 -12.55
CA GLY A 364 2.77 10.33 -11.38
C GLY A 364 4.09 9.76 -10.84
N ILE A 365 4.17 9.59 -9.52
CA ILE A 365 5.21 8.85 -8.81
C ILE A 365 4.55 7.75 -7.98
N TRP A 366 5.11 6.53 -8.01
CA TRP A 366 4.50 5.35 -7.42
C TRP A 366 5.54 4.52 -6.65
N ALA A 367 5.25 4.24 -5.39
CA ALA A 367 5.92 3.18 -4.64
C ALA A 367 5.26 1.86 -5.03
N VAL A 368 6.01 0.93 -5.60
CA VAL A 368 5.54 -0.37 -6.06
C VAL A 368 6.27 -1.46 -5.29
N PHE A 369 5.51 -2.51 -4.92
CA PHE A 369 5.96 -3.63 -4.11
C PHE A 369 5.97 -4.90 -4.99
N PRO A 370 7.06 -5.19 -5.73
CA PRO A 370 7.15 -6.36 -6.61
C PRO A 370 6.90 -7.68 -5.85
N SER A 371 7.35 -7.73 -4.59
CA SER A 371 7.07 -8.78 -3.61
C SER A 371 6.74 -8.11 -2.28
N LYS A 372 5.95 -8.80 -1.45
CA LYS A 372 5.64 -8.40 -0.07
C LYS A 372 6.35 -9.28 0.96
N GLU A 373 7.28 -10.12 0.54
CA GLU A 373 7.92 -11.10 1.42
C GLU A 373 8.68 -10.48 2.61
N SER A 374 9.16 -9.25 2.47
CA SER A 374 9.82 -8.51 3.54
C SER A 374 8.88 -7.70 4.42
N MET A 375 7.59 -7.59 4.03
CA MET A 375 6.55 -6.97 4.85
C MET A 375 6.13 -7.93 5.97
N VAL A 376 5.67 -7.40 7.10
CA VAL A 376 5.38 -8.16 8.32
C VAL A 376 4.16 -7.59 9.06
N GLY A 377 3.70 -8.25 10.12
CA GLY A 377 2.50 -7.86 10.88
C GLY A 377 1.20 -8.50 10.40
N GLY A 378 1.24 -9.23 9.29
CA GLY A 378 0.10 -9.91 8.70
C GLY A 378 -0.69 -9.04 7.72
N PRO A 379 -1.72 -9.60 7.08
CA PRO A 379 -2.47 -8.93 6.03
C PRO A 379 -3.28 -7.71 6.54
N THR A 380 -3.61 -7.65 7.82
CA THR A 380 -4.35 -6.51 8.40
C THR A 380 -3.45 -5.39 8.92
N LYS A 381 -2.11 -5.55 8.86
CA LYS A 381 -1.16 -4.49 9.20
C LYS A 381 -1.43 -3.27 8.32
N GLN A 382 -1.42 -2.11 8.96
CA GLN A 382 -1.51 -0.82 8.29
C GLN A 382 -0.18 -0.09 8.37
N ASP A 383 0.29 0.42 7.23
CA ASP A 383 1.54 1.18 7.11
C ASP A 383 1.29 2.52 6.42
N LEU A 384 2.12 3.52 6.73
CA LEU A 384 2.01 4.86 6.17
C LEU A 384 2.36 4.88 4.68
N TYR A 385 1.45 5.37 3.85
CA TYR A 385 1.71 5.60 2.42
C TYR A 385 2.16 7.04 2.15
N PHE A 386 1.57 8.01 2.85
CA PHE A 386 1.80 9.42 2.60
C PHE A 386 1.94 10.25 3.88
N THR A 387 2.72 11.33 3.79
CA THR A 387 2.66 12.47 4.71
C THR A 387 2.84 13.76 3.91
N GLY A 388 1.74 14.32 3.42
CA GLY A 388 1.70 15.50 2.59
C GLY A 388 2.30 15.17 1.23
N ASN A 389 3.43 15.80 0.90
CA ASN A 389 4.21 15.48 -0.30
C ASN A 389 5.27 14.39 -0.08
N LEU A 390 5.17 13.63 1.00
CA LEU A 390 6.04 12.49 1.25
C LEU A 390 5.39 11.23 0.69
N LEU A 391 5.98 10.64 -0.34
CA LEU A 391 5.73 9.25 -0.71
C LEU A 391 6.61 8.33 0.14
N MET A 392 6.00 7.35 0.80
CA MET A 392 6.68 6.54 1.81
C MET A 392 6.68 5.05 1.44
N ILE A 393 7.80 4.36 1.66
CA ILE A 393 7.80 2.90 1.73
C ILE A 393 8.16 2.55 3.17
N GLU A 394 7.15 2.22 3.96
CA GLU A 394 7.31 1.75 5.33
C GLU A 394 7.36 0.22 5.32
N ALA A 395 8.56 -0.34 5.15
CA ALA A 395 8.73 -1.79 5.03
C ALA A 395 8.66 -2.51 6.38
N TYR A 396 8.84 -1.76 7.47
CA TYR A 396 8.77 -2.24 8.84
C TYR A 396 8.49 -1.05 9.76
N SER A 397 7.50 -1.16 10.63
CA SER A 397 7.21 -0.17 11.67
C SER A 397 6.45 -0.79 12.84
N ASP A 398 6.51 -0.11 13.99
CA ASP A 398 5.65 -0.36 15.16
C ASP A 398 4.39 0.52 15.15
N HIS A 399 4.13 1.23 14.05
CA HIS A 399 2.94 2.07 13.90
C HIS A 399 1.68 1.22 13.92
N LEU A 400 0.73 1.59 14.78
CA LEU A 400 -0.53 0.89 15.03
C LEU A 400 -0.36 -0.49 15.69
N ASP A 401 0.88 -0.99 15.85
CA ASP A 401 1.22 -2.31 16.37
C ASP A 401 2.51 -2.23 17.21
N ASN A 402 2.45 -1.50 18.34
CA ASN A 402 3.61 -1.07 19.11
C ASN A 402 4.62 -2.18 19.50
N PRO A 403 4.21 -3.44 19.76
CA PRO A 403 5.13 -4.53 20.07
C PRO A 403 5.95 -5.03 18.88
N MET A 404 5.69 -4.56 17.66
CA MET A 404 6.40 -4.97 16.45
C MET A 404 7.84 -4.39 16.43
N THR A 405 8.73 -4.97 17.24
CA THR A 405 10.16 -4.67 17.22
C THR A 405 10.97 -5.96 17.04
N LEU A 406 11.92 -5.98 16.11
CA LEU A 406 12.83 -7.12 15.95
C LEU A 406 14.05 -6.90 16.84
N THR A 407 14.11 -7.58 17.97
CA THR A 407 15.26 -7.55 18.88
C THR A 407 16.28 -8.65 18.54
N THR A 408 17.55 -8.28 18.43
CA THR A 408 18.68 -9.22 18.31
C THR A 408 19.58 -9.09 19.53
N ALA A 409 19.85 -10.20 20.22
CA ALA A 409 20.73 -10.21 21.38
C ALA A 409 22.21 -10.23 20.99
N GLU A 410 23.08 -9.69 21.85
CA GLU A 410 24.53 -9.83 21.74
C GLU A 410 24.90 -11.33 21.63
N GLY A 411 25.91 -11.65 20.80
CA GLY A 411 26.31 -13.04 20.54
C GLY A 411 25.48 -13.76 19.47
N THR A 412 24.43 -13.14 18.93
CA THR A 412 23.58 -13.71 17.86
C THR A 412 23.94 -13.12 16.51
N ALA A 413 24.06 -13.92 15.46
CA ALA A 413 24.17 -13.40 14.10
C ALA A 413 22.77 -13.36 13.43
N SER A 414 22.47 -12.28 12.72
CA SER A 414 21.23 -12.16 11.94
C SER A 414 21.44 -11.28 10.71
N THR A 415 20.64 -11.53 9.68
CA THR A 415 20.57 -10.71 8.46
C THR A 415 19.10 -10.47 8.11
N ARG A 416 18.76 -9.24 7.76
CA ARG A 416 17.44 -8.85 7.25
C ARG A 416 17.59 -8.03 5.98
N LEU A 417 16.85 -8.43 4.95
CA LEU A 417 16.75 -7.72 3.68
C LEU A 417 15.31 -7.21 3.53
N PHE A 418 15.17 -5.92 3.27
CA PHE A 418 13.90 -5.27 2.97
C PHE A 418 13.87 -4.84 1.51
N GLY A 419 12.84 -5.23 0.77
CA GLY A 419 12.72 -5.02 -0.67
C GLY A 419 13.15 -6.25 -1.51
N PRO A 420 13.49 -6.06 -2.79
CA PRO A 420 13.57 -4.76 -3.48
C PRO A 420 12.19 -4.13 -3.71
N PHE A 421 12.11 -2.82 -3.50
CA PHE A 421 10.97 -1.99 -3.88
C PHE A 421 11.28 -1.21 -5.16
N TYR A 422 10.26 -0.70 -5.82
CA TYR A 422 10.40 0.06 -7.06
C TYR A 422 9.68 1.39 -6.97
N VAL A 423 10.40 2.50 -7.14
CA VAL A 423 9.85 3.85 -7.23
C VAL A 423 9.77 4.25 -8.69
N ARG A 424 8.55 4.33 -9.22
CA ARG A 424 8.26 4.60 -10.62
C ARG A 424 7.83 6.04 -10.83
N PHE A 425 8.40 6.70 -11.84
CA PHE A 425 7.85 7.92 -12.43
C PHE A 425 7.23 7.63 -13.80
N ASN A 426 6.08 8.23 -14.07
CA ASN A 426 5.46 8.20 -15.40
C ASN A 426 4.71 9.49 -15.70
N GLN A 427 4.29 9.65 -16.95
CA GLN A 427 3.77 10.91 -17.47
C GLN A 427 2.44 10.70 -18.22
N LEU A 428 1.49 11.61 -18.01
CA LEU A 428 0.27 11.65 -18.81
C LEU A 428 0.60 11.93 -20.29
N GLY A 429 -0.22 11.37 -21.17
CA GLY A 429 -0.03 11.43 -22.61
C GLY A 429 0.97 10.42 -23.17
N ARG A 430 1.68 9.64 -22.33
CA ARG A 430 2.79 8.80 -22.81
C ARG A 430 3.07 7.59 -21.93
N SER A 431 3.09 6.37 -22.50
CA SER A 431 3.57 5.17 -21.81
C SER A 431 5.01 4.81 -22.18
N TRP A 432 5.80 4.43 -21.16
CA TRP A 432 7.14 3.85 -21.32
C TRP A 432 7.09 2.32 -21.32
N SER A 433 6.16 1.72 -20.57
CA SER A 433 6.02 0.25 -20.53
C SER A 433 5.33 -0.32 -21.76
N GLN A 434 4.56 0.50 -22.49
CA GLN A 434 3.82 0.13 -23.68
C GLN A 434 3.94 1.23 -24.76
N PRO A 435 5.00 1.20 -25.60
CA PRO A 435 5.13 2.12 -26.73
C PRO A 435 3.83 2.18 -27.56
N GLY A 436 3.40 3.39 -27.92
CA GLY A 436 2.15 3.63 -28.64
C GLY A 436 0.89 3.82 -27.77
N ARG A 437 0.90 3.42 -26.48
CA ARG A 437 -0.22 3.69 -25.56
C ARG A 437 -0.14 5.11 -24.98
N GLN A 438 -1.26 5.82 -25.00
CA GLN A 438 -1.44 7.08 -24.28
C GLN A 438 -1.97 6.80 -22.87
N LEU A 439 -1.30 7.33 -21.84
CA LEU A 439 -1.79 7.29 -20.45
C LEU A 439 -2.67 8.52 -20.21
N ALA A 440 -3.96 8.34 -19.94
CA ALA A 440 -4.92 9.45 -19.87
C ALA A 440 -5.39 9.77 -18.45
N THR A 441 -5.29 8.82 -17.52
CA THR A 441 -5.83 8.93 -16.16
C THR A 441 -4.81 8.49 -15.11
N ALA A 442 -5.10 8.78 -13.83
CA ALA A 442 -4.31 8.24 -12.72
C ALA A 442 -4.32 6.70 -12.70
N ASP A 443 -5.46 6.07 -13.02
CA ASP A 443 -5.56 4.61 -13.16
C ASP A 443 -4.62 4.06 -14.24
N ASP A 444 -4.48 4.76 -15.37
CA ASP A 444 -3.54 4.39 -16.44
C ASP A 444 -2.09 4.46 -15.95
N LEU A 445 -1.73 5.53 -15.22
CA LEU A 445 -0.40 5.72 -14.62
C LEU A 445 -0.11 4.61 -13.57
N TYR A 446 -1.06 4.33 -12.68
CA TYR A 446 -0.96 3.25 -11.70
C TYR A 446 -0.75 1.89 -12.38
N ALA A 447 -1.57 1.58 -13.39
CA ALA A 447 -1.47 0.32 -14.11
C ALA A 447 -0.16 0.21 -14.92
N ASP A 448 0.39 1.32 -15.42
CA ASP A 448 1.71 1.38 -16.06
C ASP A 448 2.82 1.07 -15.06
N ALA A 449 2.76 1.63 -13.84
CA ALA A 449 3.74 1.36 -12.80
C ALA A 449 3.77 -0.13 -12.39
N LEU A 450 2.60 -0.74 -12.22
CA LEU A 450 2.50 -2.17 -11.94
C LEU A 450 3.06 -3.03 -13.08
N ARG A 451 2.78 -2.66 -14.35
CA ARG A 451 3.34 -3.38 -15.52
C ARG A 451 4.85 -3.27 -15.59
N ALA A 452 5.40 -2.07 -15.38
CA ALA A 452 6.84 -1.84 -15.38
C ALA A 452 7.54 -2.71 -14.32
N SER A 453 7.01 -2.72 -13.09
CA SER A 453 7.53 -3.54 -11.98
C SER A 453 7.58 -5.03 -12.33
N HIS A 454 6.54 -5.59 -12.96
CA HIS A 454 6.54 -6.99 -13.41
C HIS A 454 7.68 -7.32 -14.39
N GLY A 455 8.12 -6.34 -15.19
CA GLY A 455 9.23 -6.49 -16.13
C GLY A 455 10.61 -6.65 -15.46
N PHE A 456 10.75 -6.22 -14.19
CA PHE A 456 12.02 -6.28 -13.46
C PHE A 456 12.22 -7.56 -12.64
N ARG A 457 11.28 -8.51 -12.69
CA ARG A 457 11.43 -9.75 -11.92
C ARG A 457 12.71 -10.51 -12.28
N SER A 458 13.02 -10.65 -13.57
CA SER A 458 14.27 -11.29 -14.00
C SER A 458 15.50 -10.45 -13.68
N PHE A 459 15.35 -9.12 -13.63
CA PHE A 459 16.44 -8.22 -13.24
C PHE A 459 16.94 -8.52 -11.83
N TYR A 460 16.04 -8.67 -10.87
CA TYR A 460 16.41 -8.99 -9.48
C TYR A 460 17.11 -10.35 -9.33
N ASP A 461 16.87 -11.29 -10.23
CA ASP A 461 17.57 -12.60 -10.22
C ASP A 461 19.03 -12.51 -10.70
N HIS A 462 19.49 -11.35 -11.15
CA HIS A 462 20.84 -11.13 -11.71
C HIS A 462 21.59 -9.91 -11.14
N GLU A 463 20.92 -9.07 -10.35
CA GLU A 463 21.57 -7.93 -9.71
C GLU A 463 22.53 -8.47 -8.62
N THR A 464 23.83 -8.33 -8.87
CA THR A 464 24.87 -9.02 -8.10
C THR A 464 24.91 -8.59 -6.63
N GLN A 465 24.73 -7.31 -6.34
CA GLN A 465 24.82 -6.80 -4.96
C GLN A 465 23.63 -7.28 -4.10
N LEU A 466 22.44 -7.35 -4.69
CA LEU A 466 21.20 -7.85 -4.09
C LEU A 466 21.29 -9.36 -3.83
N LEU A 467 21.86 -10.12 -4.77
CA LEU A 467 22.12 -11.55 -4.59
C LEU A 467 23.13 -11.80 -3.46
N ASP A 468 24.22 -11.04 -3.43
CA ASP A 468 25.24 -11.09 -2.36
C ASP A 468 24.65 -10.71 -0.99
N ALA A 469 23.64 -9.82 -0.97
CA ALA A 469 22.90 -9.44 0.22
C ALA A 469 21.89 -10.50 0.72
N GLY A 470 21.72 -11.61 -0.02
CA GLY A 470 20.88 -12.74 0.39
C GLY A 470 19.50 -12.78 -0.25
N TYR A 471 19.24 -12.01 -1.31
CA TYR A 471 18.03 -12.18 -2.09
C TYR A 471 17.99 -13.58 -2.73
N VAL A 472 16.85 -14.25 -2.61
CA VAL A 472 16.66 -15.59 -3.17
C VAL A 472 16.13 -15.46 -4.61
N PRO A 473 16.82 -16.00 -5.63
CA PRO A 473 16.34 -15.94 -7.02
C PRO A 473 15.01 -16.65 -7.24
N SER A 474 14.27 -16.25 -8.28
CA SER A 474 12.96 -16.82 -8.65
C SER A 474 12.97 -18.34 -8.83
N ASP A 475 14.05 -18.91 -9.38
CA ASP A 475 14.21 -20.35 -9.63
C ASP A 475 14.62 -21.16 -8.39
N SER A 476 15.05 -20.46 -7.33
CA SER A 476 15.50 -21.01 -6.05
C SER A 476 14.40 -20.96 -4.98
N ARG A 477 13.16 -20.63 -5.39
CA ARG A 477 11.97 -20.53 -4.53
C ARG A 477 11.03 -21.71 -4.71
N GLY A 478 10.21 -21.96 -3.70
CA GLY A 478 9.16 -22.98 -3.70
C GLY A 478 7.76 -22.39 -3.74
N GLY A 479 6.78 -23.21 -3.40
CA GLY A 479 5.41 -22.78 -3.18
C GLY A 479 4.70 -23.63 -2.13
N VAL A 480 3.53 -23.18 -1.72
CA VAL A 480 2.65 -23.89 -0.79
C VAL A 480 1.23 -23.85 -1.34
N SER A 481 0.53 -24.97 -1.31
CA SER A 481 -0.89 -25.07 -1.65
C SER A 481 -1.67 -25.46 -0.41
N VAL A 482 -2.72 -24.70 -0.10
CA VAL A 482 -3.60 -24.92 1.04
C VAL A 482 -5.03 -25.11 0.55
N GLN A 483 -5.72 -26.10 1.11
CA GLN A 483 -7.15 -26.30 0.96
C GLN A 483 -7.82 -26.22 2.33
N VAL A 484 -8.63 -25.19 2.54
CA VAL A 484 -9.40 -24.95 3.75
C VAL A 484 -10.86 -25.34 3.53
N LYS A 485 -11.45 -25.99 4.53
CA LYS A 485 -12.89 -26.32 4.63
C LYS A 485 -13.48 -25.57 5.81
N GLY A 486 -14.82 -25.46 5.85
CA GLY A 486 -15.52 -24.81 6.98
C GLY A 486 -15.64 -23.28 6.89
N LEU A 487 -15.47 -22.70 5.70
CA LEU A 487 -15.51 -21.25 5.47
C LEU A 487 -16.93 -20.65 5.46
N ALA A 488 -17.84 -21.13 6.31
CA ALA A 488 -19.19 -20.57 6.39
C ALA A 488 -19.10 -19.11 6.88
N ARG A 489 -19.57 -18.16 6.07
CA ARG A 489 -19.62 -16.74 6.42
C ARG A 489 -20.93 -16.39 7.11
N LEU A 490 -20.89 -15.47 8.06
CA LEU A 490 -22.07 -14.89 8.69
C LEU A 490 -22.52 -13.67 7.89
N GLY A 491 -23.71 -13.73 7.30
CA GLY A 491 -24.36 -12.55 6.72
C GLY A 491 -23.66 -11.96 5.48
N SER A 492 -24.28 -10.90 4.92
CA SER A 492 -23.74 -10.14 3.79
C SER A 492 -22.48 -9.37 4.20
N THR A 493 -21.46 -9.38 3.32
CA THR A 493 -20.11 -8.73 3.40
C THR A 493 -19.07 -9.54 4.21
N PRO A 494 -17.79 -9.74 3.77
CA PRO A 494 -16.99 -8.95 2.83
C PRO A 494 -16.78 -9.58 1.44
N THR A 495 -16.21 -8.87 0.46
CA THR A 495 -15.74 -9.44 -0.81
C THR A 495 -14.65 -10.52 -0.65
N LYS A 496 -14.02 -10.61 0.53
CA LYS A 496 -12.90 -11.50 0.88
C LYS A 496 -13.22 -12.27 2.18
N ALA A 497 -12.94 -13.58 2.23
CA ALA A 497 -13.52 -14.48 3.25
C ALA A 497 -12.63 -14.70 4.46
N ALA A 498 -11.34 -14.90 4.18
CA ALA A 498 -10.43 -15.61 5.05
C ALA A 498 -9.03 -15.51 4.46
N TRP A 499 -8.03 -15.50 5.35
CA TRP A 499 -6.64 -15.38 4.97
C TRP A 499 -5.89 -16.63 5.39
N ALA A 500 -5.00 -17.09 4.52
CA ALA A 500 -3.93 -18.00 4.89
C ALA A 500 -2.63 -17.20 4.96
N VAL A 501 -1.85 -17.40 6.02
CA VAL A 501 -0.57 -16.71 6.23
C VAL A 501 0.53 -17.69 6.54
N LEU A 502 1.67 -17.56 5.87
CA LEU A 502 2.93 -18.21 6.20
C LEU A 502 3.81 -17.20 6.95
N SER A 503 4.23 -17.55 8.16
CA SER A 503 5.01 -16.68 9.05
C SER A 503 6.10 -17.46 9.78
N ASP A 504 6.85 -16.75 10.64
CA ASP A 504 7.81 -17.35 11.56
C ASP A 504 7.16 -18.52 12.34
N PRO A 505 7.85 -19.66 12.50
CA PRO A 505 7.39 -20.76 13.33
C PRO A 505 7.15 -20.34 14.78
N GLU A 506 6.19 -20.99 15.44
CA GLU A 506 5.91 -20.85 16.89
C GLU A 506 5.60 -19.40 17.33
N LYS A 507 5.24 -18.52 16.38
CA LYS A 507 5.04 -17.09 16.63
C LYS A 507 3.78 -16.58 15.96
N ASN A 508 3.16 -15.59 16.60
CA ASN A 508 1.89 -15.06 16.16
C ASN A 508 2.14 -14.26 14.89
N VAL A 509 1.25 -14.37 13.92
CA VAL A 509 1.40 -13.69 12.63
C VAL A 509 1.63 -12.18 12.79
N GLN A 510 0.98 -11.55 13.77
CA GLN A 510 1.09 -10.12 14.05
C GLN A 510 2.43 -9.71 14.69
N LEU A 511 3.15 -10.68 15.28
CA LEU A 511 4.46 -10.46 15.91
C LEU A 511 5.62 -11.10 15.12
N SER A 512 5.33 -11.79 14.02
CA SER A 512 6.34 -12.38 13.15
C SER A 512 7.15 -11.26 12.49
N SER A 513 8.46 -11.27 12.71
CA SER A 513 9.34 -10.14 12.36
C SER A 513 10.76 -10.57 11.98
N ALA A 514 11.12 -11.84 12.18
CA ALA A 514 12.49 -12.33 11.97
C ALA A 514 12.70 -12.88 10.55
N GLY A 515 11.69 -13.54 9.98
CA GLY A 515 11.70 -14.14 8.65
C GLY A 515 10.82 -13.42 7.64
N ALA A 516 10.69 -14.02 6.46
CA ALA A 516 9.77 -13.54 5.44
C ALA A 516 8.33 -13.94 5.80
N GLN A 517 7.36 -13.11 5.42
CA GLN A 517 5.94 -13.41 5.61
C GLN A 517 5.21 -13.40 4.27
N TYR A 518 4.21 -14.27 4.14
CA TYR A 518 3.40 -14.38 2.92
C TYR A 518 1.94 -14.58 3.28
N TRP A 519 1.03 -13.88 2.62
CA TRP A 519 -0.41 -14.10 2.80
C TRP A 519 -1.12 -14.25 1.45
N ALA A 520 -2.22 -14.98 1.48
CA ALA A 520 -3.09 -15.17 0.34
C ALA A 520 -4.56 -15.20 0.79
N ASP A 521 -5.42 -14.53 0.01
CA ASP A 521 -6.86 -14.66 0.14
C ASP A 521 -7.27 -16.09 -0.18
N ILE A 522 -8.13 -16.65 0.67
CA ILE A 522 -8.68 -17.97 0.45
C ILE A 522 -9.91 -17.82 -0.46
N THR A 523 -9.80 -18.41 -1.66
CA THR A 523 -10.90 -18.42 -2.64
C THR A 523 -12.19 -18.98 -2.04
N GLN A 524 -13.33 -18.70 -2.67
CA GLN A 524 -14.63 -19.24 -2.23
C GLN A 524 -14.67 -20.78 -2.20
N SER A 525 -13.85 -21.45 -3.02
CA SER A 525 -13.67 -22.92 -2.99
C SER A 525 -12.73 -23.41 -1.87
N GLY A 526 -12.17 -22.52 -1.06
CA GLY A 526 -11.26 -22.84 0.02
C GLY A 526 -9.79 -23.00 -0.37
N ARG A 527 -9.40 -22.63 -1.59
CA ARG A 527 -8.00 -22.76 -2.06
C ARG A 527 -7.22 -21.47 -1.82
N ALA A 528 -6.00 -21.60 -1.33
CA ALA A 528 -4.98 -20.56 -1.34
C ALA A 528 -3.66 -21.13 -1.90
N GLU A 529 -2.95 -20.34 -2.70
CA GLU A 529 -1.65 -20.73 -3.24
C GLU A 529 -0.61 -19.64 -3.02
N PHE A 530 0.52 -20.05 -2.45
CA PHE A 530 1.71 -19.24 -2.29
C PHE A 530 2.72 -19.66 -3.34
N LYS A 531 3.22 -18.70 -4.11
CA LYS A 531 4.23 -18.92 -5.16
C LYS A 531 5.44 -18.04 -4.87
N GLY A 532 6.62 -18.54 -5.17
CA GLY A 532 7.85 -17.76 -4.94
C GLY A 532 8.23 -17.65 -3.46
N VAL A 533 7.86 -18.64 -2.66
CA VAL A 533 8.16 -18.66 -1.22
C VAL A 533 9.61 -19.05 -1.01
N ILE A 534 10.35 -18.29 -0.21
CA ILE A 534 11.73 -18.60 0.18
C ILE A 534 11.76 -19.99 0.85
N PRO A 535 12.68 -20.90 0.48
CA PRO A 535 12.83 -22.18 1.16
C PRO A 535 13.07 -22.02 2.66
N GLY A 536 12.38 -22.82 3.48
CA GLY A 536 12.40 -22.66 4.93
C GLY A 536 11.27 -23.43 5.61
N THR A 537 11.18 -23.28 6.92
CA THR A 537 10.08 -23.83 7.73
C THR A 537 9.22 -22.68 8.22
N TYR A 538 7.91 -22.81 8.07
CA TYR A 538 6.93 -21.77 8.40
C TYR A 538 5.84 -22.33 9.31
N ARG A 539 5.18 -21.40 10.00
CA ARG A 539 3.82 -21.60 10.52
C ARG A 539 2.80 -21.26 9.44
N LEU A 540 1.73 -22.04 9.32
CA LEU A 540 0.50 -21.67 8.62
C LEU A 540 -0.55 -21.22 9.63
N SER A 541 -1.01 -19.98 9.50
CA SER A 541 -2.18 -19.45 10.20
C SER A 541 -3.35 -19.27 9.25
N VAL A 542 -4.56 -19.63 9.68
CA VAL A 542 -5.81 -19.36 8.95
C VAL A 542 -6.84 -18.74 9.87
N PHE A 543 -7.37 -17.59 9.46
CA PHE A 543 -8.49 -16.93 10.13
C PHE A 543 -9.55 -16.54 9.10
N VAL A 544 -10.80 -16.61 9.52
CA VAL A 544 -11.99 -16.34 8.70
C VAL A 544 -12.63 -15.06 9.21
N LEU A 545 -12.75 -14.05 8.35
CA LEU A 545 -13.37 -12.79 8.72
C LEU A 545 -14.84 -13.03 9.07
N GLY A 546 -15.26 -12.48 10.19
CA GLY A 546 -16.57 -12.70 10.79
C GLY A 546 -16.69 -13.97 11.64
N GLN A 547 -15.61 -14.72 11.88
CA GLN A 547 -15.61 -15.85 12.82
C GLN A 547 -14.52 -15.69 13.89
N PHE A 548 -14.85 -16.03 15.13
CA PHE A 548 -13.84 -16.22 16.18
C PHE A 548 -13.05 -17.50 15.93
N GLY A 549 -11.76 -17.45 16.25
CA GLY A 549 -10.83 -18.57 16.17
C GLY A 549 -9.79 -18.42 15.05
N GLU A 550 -8.63 -19.04 15.28
CA GLU A 550 -7.53 -19.13 14.34
C GLU A 550 -6.99 -20.56 14.31
N TYR A 551 -6.89 -21.13 13.11
CA TYR A 551 -6.15 -22.38 12.89
C TYR A 551 -4.65 -22.09 12.83
N ARG A 552 -3.83 -22.86 13.56
CA ARG A 552 -2.37 -22.73 13.60
C ARG A 552 -1.67 -24.06 13.40
N GLN A 553 -0.75 -24.11 12.43
CA GLN A 553 0.06 -25.29 12.15
C GLN A 553 1.51 -24.93 11.86
N ASP A 554 2.42 -25.32 12.76
CA ASP A 554 3.87 -25.28 12.53
C ASP A 554 4.38 -26.40 11.61
N GLY A 555 5.61 -26.23 11.13
CA GLY A 555 6.34 -27.26 10.39
C GLY A 555 6.03 -27.33 8.91
N ILE A 556 5.51 -26.26 8.31
CA ILE A 556 5.30 -26.18 6.86
C ILE A 556 6.64 -25.96 6.18
N VAL A 557 7.19 -27.04 5.61
CA VAL A 557 8.49 -26.99 4.92
C VAL A 557 8.30 -26.58 3.47
N VAL A 558 9.04 -25.57 3.04
CA VAL A 558 9.13 -25.10 1.65
C VAL A 558 10.47 -25.51 1.07
N THR A 559 10.45 -26.14 -0.10
CA THR A 559 11.65 -26.57 -0.84
C THR A 559 11.67 -25.90 -2.22
N ALA A 560 12.85 -25.48 -2.66
CA ALA A 560 13.05 -24.85 -3.98
C ALA A 560 12.52 -25.74 -5.11
N GLY A 561 11.84 -25.11 -6.09
CA GLY A 561 11.29 -25.78 -7.26
C GLY A 561 10.11 -26.73 -7.00
N GLN A 562 9.62 -26.82 -5.76
CA GLN A 562 8.51 -27.70 -5.37
C GLN A 562 7.35 -26.91 -4.79
N THR A 563 6.14 -27.45 -4.92
CA THR A 563 4.96 -26.96 -4.21
C THR A 563 4.62 -27.93 -3.09
N THR A 564 4.75 -27.49 -1.85
CA THR A 564 4.33 -28.24 -0.67
C THR A 564 2.80 -28.21 -0.58
N ALA A 565 2.16 -29.36 -0.73
CA ALA A 565 0.73 -29.49 -0.53
C ALA A 565 0.44 -29.76 0.95
N VAL A 566 -0.18 -28.80 1.63
CA VAL A 566 -0.63 -28.98 3.01
C VAL A 566 -1.88 -29.87 3.00
N PRO A 567 -1.99 -30.87 3.90
CA PRO A 567 -3.24 -31.61 4.08
C PRO A 567 -4.43 -30.67 4.24
N ALA A 568 -5.60 -31.07 3.77
CA ALA A 568 -6.78 -30.22 3.83
C ALA A 568 -7.08 -29.80 5.28
N VAL A 569 -7.09 -28.50 5.52
CA VAL A 569 -7.36 -27.87 6.81
C VAL A 569 -8.87 -27.76 7.01
N GLN A 570 -9.35 -28.10 8.20
CA GLN A 570 -10.73 -27.88 8.60
C GLN A 570 -10.76 -26.69 9.56
N PHE A 571 -11.17 -25.51 9.08
CA PHE A 571 -11.45 -24.42 9.99
C PHE A 571 -12.76 -24.72 10.73
N THR A 572 -12.73 -24.62 12.05
CA THR A 572 -13.91 -24.76 12.89
C THR A 572 -14.06 -23.46 13.68
N PRO A 573 -15.09 -22.66 13.43
CA PRO A 573 -15.33 -21.46 14.22
C PRO A 573 -15.42 -21.81 15.71
N GLU A 574 -14.67 -21.08 16.52
CA GLU A 574 -14.61 -21.32 17.95
C GLU A 574 -15.84 -20.70 18.61
N ASN A 575 -16.71 -21.55 19.14
CA ASN A 575 -17.96 -21.21 19.81
C ASN A 575 -18.04 -21.97 21.14
N PHE A 576 -18.31 -21.26 22.23
CA PHE A 576 -18.39 -21.88 23.55
C PHE A 576 -19.74 -22.54 23.82
N GLY A 577 -20.81 -22.10 23.15
CA GLY A 577 -22.15 -22.67 23.35
C GLY A 577 -23.27 -21.95 22.61
N GLU A 578 -24.42 -21.80 23.27
CA GLU A 578 -25.58 -21.14 22.70
C GLU A 578 -25.38 -19.62 22.73
N THR A 579 -25.38 -18.97 21.57
CA THR A 579 -25.27 -17.51 21.46
C THR A 579 -26.52 -16.83 22.00
N VAL A 580 -26.34 -15.92 22.97
CA VAL A 580 -27.39 -15.03 23.48
C VAL A 580 -27.50 -13.78 22.61
N PHE A 581 -26.36 -13.13 22.34
CA PHE A 581 -26.30 -11.95 21.48
C PHE A 581 -24.94 -11.82 20.80
N ARG A 582 -24.90 -10.96 19.77
CA ARG A 582 -23.69 -10.44 19.12
C ARG A 582 -23.80 -8.95 18.89
N ILE A 583 -22.67 -8.24 19.02
CA ILE A 583 -22.49 -6.83 18.66
C ILE A 583 -21.24 -6.80 17.77
N GLY A 584 -21.31 -6.23 16.57
CA GLY A 584 -20.22 -6.27 15.58
C GLY A 584 -20.01 -7.64 14.89
N ILE A 585 -18.94 -7.70 14.10
CA ILE A 585 -18.47 -8.80 13.27
C ILE A 585 -16.99 -9.01 13.61
N PRO A 586 -16.52 -10.22 13.99
CA PRO A 586 -15.11 -10.42 14.30
C PRO A 586 -14.28 -10.49 13.01
N ASP A 587 -14.04 -9.33 12.38
CA ASP A 587 -13.26 -9.18 11.15
C ASP A 587 -11.94 -8.41 11.35
N ARG A 588 -11.59 -8.18 12.62
CA ARG A 588 -10.37 -7.53 13.10
C ARG A 588 -10.36 -6.03 12.82
N SER A 589 -11.52 -5.41 12.70
CA SER A 589 -11.65 -3.99 12.41
C SER A 589 -12.87 -3.40 13.10
N SER A 590 -12.77 -2.20 13.67
CA SER A 590 -13.91 -1.50 14.31
C SER A 590 -14.81 -0.73 13.34
N HIS A 591 -14.71 -1.05 12.04
CA HIS A 591 -15.17 -0.18 10.96
C HIS A 591 -16.71 -0.10 10.86
N GLU A 592 -17.46 -1.10 11.34
CA GLU A 592 -18.93 -1.12 11.27
C GLU A 592 -19.62 -0.24 12.33
N PHE A 593 -18.87 0.20 13.33
CA PHE A 593 -19.37 0.99 14.44
C PHE A 593 -19.42 2.48 14.09
N LEU A 594 -20.05 3.29 14.95
CA LEU A 594 -20.13 4.73 14.78
C LEU A 594 -18.72 5.34 14.66
N HIS A 595 -18.53 6.19 13.66
CA HIS A 595 -17.24 6.79 13.24
C HIS A 595 -16.20 5.82 12.68
N GLY A 596 -16.56 4.55 12.48
CA GLY A 596 -15.73 3.57 11.78
C GLY A 596 -15.87 3.61 10.25
N HIS A 597 -16.96 4.17 9.72
CA HIS A 597 -17.21 4.23 8.27
C HIS A 597 -17.93 5.51 7.84
N ASP A 598 -17.74 5.86 6.56
CA ASP A 598 -18.43 6.98 5.92
C ASP A 598 -19.81 6.55 5.36
N SER A 599 -20.60 7.52 4.91
CA SER A 599 -21.94 7.26 4.31
C SER A 599 -21.94 6.35 3.07
N ARG A 600 -20.77 6.04 2.49
CA ARG A 600 -20.60 5.12 1.35
C ARG A 600 -20.10 3.74 1.81
N GLY A 601 -19.85 3.54 3.10
CA GLY A 601 -19.34 2.32 3.70
C GLY A 601 -17.83 2.12 3.57
N PHE A 602 -17.06 3.18 3.28
CA PHE A 602 -15.59 3.11 3.36
C PHE A 602 -15.13 3.38 4.79
N ASP A 603 -14.05 2.73 5.20
CA ASP A 603 -13.33 2.99 6.46
C ASP A 603 -13.08 4.49 6.66
N TYR A 604 -13.54 5.01 7.79
CA TYR A 604 -13.47 6.44 8.09
C TYR A 604 -12.27 6.77 8.98
N LYS A 605 -11.10 6.75 8.34
CA LYS A 605 -9.79 7.00 8.95
C LYS A 605 -9.53 8.49 9.14
N ASP A 606 -10.28 9.15 10.02
CA ASP A 606 -10.12 10.58 10.33
C ASP A 606 -9.50 10.81 11.71
N TYR A 607 -8.99 12.03 11.93
CA TYR A 607 -8.52 12.42 13.25
C TYR A 607 -9.66 12.31 14.26
N TRP A 608 -9.46 11.55 15.33
CA TRP A 608 -10.48 11.23 16.33
C TRP A 608 -11.08 12.47 17.03
N GLY A 609 -10.35 13.58 17.07
CA GLY A 609 -10.84 14.88 17.56
C GLY A 609 -11.89 15.55 16.66
N SER A 610 -12.10 15.05 15.43
CA SER A 610 -13.12 15.56 14.50
C SER A 610 -14.56 15.26 14.95
N TYR A 611 -14.73 14.41 15.96
CA TYR A 611 -16.04 13.96 16.43
C TYR A 611 -16.30 14.40 17.86
N ASN A 612 -17.58 14.60 18.19
CA ASN A 612 -18.00 14.94 19.54
C ASN A 612 -18.59 13.72 20.26
N TYR A 613 -17.71 12.87 20.82
CA TYR A 613 -18.13 11.70 21.59
C TYR A 613 -19.20 12.03 22.64
N TRP A 614 -19.02 13.17 23.32
CA TRP A 614 -19.91 13.57 24.39
C TRP A 614 -21.32 13.87 23.86
N GLU A 615 -21.42 14.57 22.73
CA GLU A 615 -22.69 14.86 22.05
C GLU A 615 -23.36 13.61 21.50
N ASP A 616 -22.60 12.71 20.86
CA ASP A 616 -23.11 11.44 20.31
C ASP A 616 -23.89 10.64 21.36
N PHE A 617 -23.45 10.69 22.62
CA PHE A 617 -24.05 9.96 23.74
C PHE A 617 -24.69 10.86 24.79
N ALA A 618 -25.00 12.12 24.47
CA ALA A 618 -25.58 13.08 25.43
C ALA A 618 -26.91 12.61 26.03
N ALA A 619 -27.73 11.90 25.24
CA ALA A 619 -29.00 11.32 25.69
C ALA A 619 -28.83 10.37 26.89
N ASN A 620 -27.64 9.77 27.03
CA ASN A 620 -27.29 8.82 28.07
C ASN A 620 -26.15 9.34 28.96
N SER A 621 -25.99 10.67 29.06
CA SER A 621 -24.92 11.33 29.85
C SER A 621 -23.50 10.86 29.50
N GLY A 622 -23.23 10.54 28.22
CA GLY A 622 -21.93 10.08 27.74
C GLY A 622 -21.70 8.57 27.77
N SER A 623 -22.71 7.78 28.16
CA SER A 623 -22.66 6.31 28.17
C SER A 623 -23.25 5.71 26.89
N VAL A 624 -22.55 4.76 26.28
CA VAL A 624 -23.16 3.86 25.29
C VAL A 624 -24.15 2.95 26.02
N VAL A 625 -25.40 2.91 25.54
CA VAL A 625 -26.45 2.02 26.06
C VAL A 625 -27.00 1.18 24.92
N TYR A 626 -26.86 -0.14 25.02
CA TYR A 626 -27.20 -1.07 23.94
C TYR A 626 -28.13 -2.19 24.44
N ASN A 627 -29.31 -2.30 23.85
CA ASN A 627 -30.21 -3.43 24.10
C ASN A 627 -29.87 -4.56 23.13
N ALA A 628 -29.02 -5.50 23.55
CA ALA A 628 -28.53 -6.57 22.70
C ALA A 628 -29.61 -7.61 22.35
N THR A 629 -30.63 -7.74 23.19
CA THR A 629 -31.85 -8.50 22.88
C THR A 629 -33.09 -7.70 23.29
N ALA A 630 -34.26 -8.09 22.77
CA ALA A 630 -35.51 -7.50 23.21
C ALA A 630 -35.87 -8.03 24.61
N GLY A 631 -36.26 -7.14 25.52
CA GLY A 631 -36.51 -7.51 26.91
C GLY A 631 -37.15 -6.39 27.73
N PRO A 632 -37.11 -6.50 29.07
CA PRO A 632 -37.73 -5.50 29.95
C PRO A 632 -37.13 -4.09 29.83
N ALA A 633 -35.88 -3.97 29.39
CA ALA A 633 -35.22 -2.69 29.12
C ALA A 633 -35.64 -2.04 27.77
N GLY A 634 -36.35 -2.77 26.91
CA GLY A 634 -36.87 -2.25 25.64
C GLY A 634 -36.68 -3.21 24.46
N ALA A 635 -36.93 -2.69 23.26
CA ALA A 635 -36.63 -3.40 22.02
C ALA A 635 -35.12 -3.54 21.81
N ALA A 636 -34.70 -4.58 21.08
CA ALA A 636 -33.31 -4.74 20.67
C ALA A 636 -32.88 -3.56 19.77
N THR A 637 -31.69 -3.03 20.02
CA THR A 637 -31.17 -1.84 19.32
C THR A 637 -30.99 -2.09 17.81
N ASN A 638 -30.40 -3.24 17.42
CA ASN A 638 -30.21 -3.65 16.02
C ASN A 638 -29.59 -2.58 15.10
N ASN A 639 -28.73 -1.72 15.65
CA ASN A 639 -27.98 -0.71 14.91
C ASN A 639 -26.58 -0.63 15.49
N TRP A 640 -25.54 -0.92 14.69
CA TRP A 640 -24.15 -0.84 15.17
C TRP A 640 -23.65 0.60 15.34
N GLU A 641 -24.28 1.59 14.72
CA GLU A 641 -23.98 3.02 14.97
C GLU A 641 -24.42 3.49 16.37
N ALA A 642 -25.13 2.66 17.14
CA ALA A 642 -25.37 2.94 18.56
C ALA A 642 -24.17 2.56 19.45
N TRP A 643 -23.11 2.00 18.87
CA TRP A 643 -21.85 1.61 19.51
C TRP A 643 -20.72 2.43 18.89
N ASN A 644 -19.83 2.99 19.72
CA ASN A 644 -18.70 3.76 19.21
C ASN A 644 -17.58 2.82 18.75
N TYR A 645 -16.87 3.17 17.69
CA TYR A 645 -15.70 2.41 17.20
C TYR A 645 -14.58 2.29 18.24
N ASP A 646 -14.45 3.26 19.16
CA ASP A 646 -13.50 3.22 20.27
C ASP A 646 -14.18 3.44 21.63
N HIS A 647 -13.83 2.59 22.59
CA HIS A 647 -14.22 2.72 23.98
C HIS A 647 -13.21 3.60 24.72
N TRP A 648 -13.26 4.90 24.47
CA TRP A 648 -12.43 5.90 25.14
C TRP A 648 -12.50 5.78 26.66
N GLY A 649 -11.37 5.86 27.36
CA GLY A 649 -11.38 5.98 28.83
C GLY A 649 -11.46 7.43 29.30
N VAL A 650 -10.96 8.35 28.48
CA VAL A 650 -11.11 9.81 28.59
C VAL A 650 -11.25 10.32 27.17
N PHE A 651 -12.17 11.26 26.96
CA PHE A 651 -12.30 11.98 25.70
C PHE A 651 -12.30 13.47 26.01
N ASP A 652 -11.39 14.22 25.39
CA ASP A 652 -11.29 15.66 25.60
C ASP A 652 -12.54 16.35 25.01
N PRO A 653 -13.40 16.99 25.83
CA PRO A 653 -14.61 17.66 25.35
C PRO A 653 -14.33 18.90 24.51
N GLY A 654 -13.06 19.31 24.38
CA GLY A 654 -12.62 20.48 23.64
C GLY A 654 -11.91 20.22 22.32
N LEU A 655 -11.74 18.97 21.90
CA LEU A 655 -11.19 18.72 20.57
C LEU A 655 -12.18 19.06 19.45
N TYR A 656 -13.46 19.16 19.78
CA TYR A 656 -14.54 19.48 18.86
C TYR A 656 -15.07 20.90 19.08
N ASP A 657 -14.80 21.81 18.14
CA ASP A 657 -15.57 23.04 18.00
C ASP A 657 -15.62 23.48 16.52
N ALA A 658 -16.79 23.27 15.90
CA ALA A 658 -17.07 23.67 14.51
C ALA A 658 -17.08 25.20 14.30
N THR A 659 -16.97 25.99 15.37
CA THR A 659 -16.88 27.46 15.34
C THR A 659 -15.49 27.99 15.68
N ASN A 660 -14.54 27.12 16.00
CA ASN A 660 -13.21 27.52 16.46
C ASN A 660 -12.41 28.24 15.35
N ASP A 661 -11.71 29.30 15.72
CA ASP A 661 -10.66 29.92 14.92
C ASP A 661 -9.32 29.72 15.62
N THR A 662 -8.23 29.66 14.87
CA THR A 662 -6.97 29.06 15.34
C THR A 662 -6.17 29.93 16.30
N THR A 663 -6.82 30.89 16.97
CA THR A 663 -6.20 31.90 17.82
C THR A 663 -6.51 31.77 19.32
N ASP A 664 -7.33 30.80 19.74
CA ASP A 664 -7.79 30.68 21.13
C ASP A 664 -7.17 29.53 21.96
N ASN A 665 -6.22 28.78 21.40
CA ASN A 665 -5.58 27.60 22.02
C ASN A 665 -6.55 26.46 22.40
N TYR A 666 -7.69 26.29 21.73
CA TYR A 666 -8.67 25.25 22.05
C TYR A 666 -9.18 25.38 23.51
N GLU A 667 -9.48 26.60 23.97
CA GLU A 667 -10.14 26.82 25.26
C GLU A 667 -11.65 26.52 25.17
N ASN A 668 -12.07 25.32 25.60
CA ASN A 668 -13.42 24.86 25.33
C ASN A 668 -14.45 24.98 26.46
N THR A 669 -15.71 25.14 26.06
CA THR A 669 -16.86 25.09 26.98
C THR A 669 -17.24 23.64 27.26
N ILE A 670 -16.89 23.16 28.46
CA ILE A 670 -17.30 21.84 28.96
C ILE A 670 -18.84 21.68 28.92
N PRO A 671 -19.40 20.61 28.33
CA PRO A 671 -20.83 20.35 28.39
C PRO A 671 -21.30 20.26 29.84
N SER A 672 -22.41 20.93 30.17
CA SER A 672 -22.88 21.06 31.56
C SER A 672 -23.08 19.72 32.29
N TYR A 673 -23.46 18.66 31.58
CA TYR A 673 -23.58 17.33 32.18
C TYR A 673 -22.21 16.69 32.44
N VAL A 674 -21.21 16.85 31.56
CA VAL A 674 -19.83 16.38 31.77
C VAL A 674 -19.24 17.04 33.01
N ALA A 675 -19.44 18.36 33.16
CA ALA A 675 -19.06 19.10 34.35
C ALA A 675 -19.73 18.60 35.64
N SER A 676 -20.91 17.98 35.51
CA SER A 676 -21.69 17.44 36.63
C SER A 676 -21.40 15.96 36.94
N LEU A 677 -20.63 15.27 36.10
CA LEU A 677 -20.27 13.86 36.32
C LEU A 677 -19.44 13.71 37.61
N SER A 678 -19.71 12.64 38.35
CA SER A 678 -18.93 12.32 39.54
C SER A 678 -17.48 12.02 39.16
N GLY A 679 -16.54 12.84 39.64
CA GLY A 679 -15.12 12.70 39.30
C GLY A 679 -14.68 13.54 38.09
N ALA A 680 -15.54 14.44 37.58
CA ALA A 680 -15.14 15.46 36.61
C ALA A 680 -13.91 16.24 37.12
N SER A 681 -12.89 16.35 36.28
CA SER A 681 -11.59 16.91 36.65
C SER A 681 -10.87 17.49 35.43
N GLY A 682 -9.81 18.27 35.69
CA GLY A 682 -9.04 18.96 34.65
C GLY A 682 -9.66 20.30 34.25
N SER A 683 -8.83 21.19 33.70
CA SER A 683 -9.33 22.42 33.05
C SER A 683 -10.28 22.04 31.93
N ASN A 684 -11.50 22.56 31.91
CA ASN A 684 -12.53 22.24 30.90
C ASN A 684 -12.94 20.75 30.80
N GLY A 685 -12.63 19.92 31.80
CA GLY A 685 -13.07 18.52 31.84
C GLY A 685 -12.19 17.52 31.09
N VAL A 686 -11.04 17.94 30.56
CA VAL A 686 -10.13 17.14 29.72
C VAL A 686 -9.61 15.84 30.35
N SER A 687 -9.67 15.70 31.67
CA SER A 687 -9.31 14.45 32.38
C SER A 687 -10.52 13.69 32.94
N THR A 688 -11.73 14.08 32.54
CA THR A 688 -12.98 13.43 32.96
C THR A 688 -13.11 12.09 32.25
N ARG A 689 -13.28 11.02 33.04
CA ARG A 689 -13.49 9.69 32.49
C ARG A 689 -14.85 9.57 31.83
N THR A 690 -14.89 8.85 30.73
CA THR A 690 -16.13 8.40 30.12
C THR A 690 -16.88 7.45 31.08
N PRO A 691 -18.22 7.51 31.12
CA PRO A 691 -19.03 6.52 31.83
C PRO A 691 -18.84 5.12 31.25
N VAL A 692 -19.04 4.09 32.10
CA VAL A 692 -19.10 2.70 31.62
C VAL A 692 -20.21 2.53 30.58
N TRP A 693 -19.96 1.69 29.59
CA TRP A 693 -20.94 1.28 28.60
C TRP A 693 -21.86 0.22 29.20
N THR A 694 -23.13 0.21 28.80
CA THR A 694 -24.16 -0.66 29.37
C THR A 694 -24.84 -1.48 28.27
N VAL A 695 -24.84 -2.80 28.45
CA VAL A 695 -25.52 -3.75 27.58
C VAL A 695 -26.67 -4.43 28.35
N HIS A 696 -27.88 -4.26 27.85
CA HIS A 696 -29.08 -4.93 28.35
C HIS A 696 -29.40 -6.16 27.51
N PHE A 697 -29.77 -7.26 28.16
CA PHE A 697 -30.23 -8.46 27.46
C PHE A 697 -31.12 -9.35 28.33
N ALA A 698 -32.10 -9.98 27.71
CA ALA A 698 -32.82 -11.13 28.25
C ALA A 698 -32.16 -12.44 27.78
N THR A 699 -32.12 -13.43 28.67
CA THR A 699 -31.62 -14.79 28.41
C THR A 699 -32.73 -15.73 27.92
N PRO A 700 -32.39 -16.83 27.22
CA PRO A 700 -33.35 -17.84 26.81
C PRO A 700 -33.99 -18.56 28.02
N ALA A 701 -35.13 -19.24 27.79
CA ALA A 701 -35.95 -19.84 28.85
C ALA A 701 -35.22 -20.91 29.67
N ASP A 702 -34.22 -21.55 29.06
CA ASP A 702 -33.42 -22.63 29.61
C ASP A 702 -32.06 -22.16 30.15
N ALA A 703 -31.84 -20.85 30.33
CA ALA A 703 -30.59 -20.29 30.85
C ALA A 703 -30.12 -20.93 32.17
N ALA A 704 -31.04 -21.40 33.01
CA ALA A 704 -30.75 -22.09 34.27
C ALA A 704 -30.13 -23.50 34.10
N ASN A 705 -30.14 -24.06 32.88
CA ASN A 705 -29.53 -25.36 32.57
C ASN A 705 -28.03 -25.25 32.23
N TYR A 706 -27.49 -24.04 32.18
CA TYR A 706 -26.09 -23.77 31.87
C TYR A 706 -25.28 -23.50 33.13
N SER A 707 -23.99 -23.80 33.07
CA SER A 707 -23.05 -23.59 34.18
C SER A 707 -22.33 -22.25 34.07
N TYR A 708 -22.14 -21.75 32.85
CA TYR A 708 -21.36 -20.56 32.56
C TYR A 708 -22.05 -19.64 31.57
N ALA A 709 -21.82 -18.34 31.74
CA ALA A 709 -22.00 -17.31 30.72
C ALA A 709 -20.62 -16.83 30.29
N VAL A 710 -20.33 -16.89 28.99
CA VAL A 710 -19.00 -16.62 28.42
C VAL A 710 -19.11 -15.46 27.44
N LEU A 711 -18.43 -14.36 27.73
CA LEU A 711 -18.34 -13.21 26.84
C LEU A 711 -17.01 -13.27 26.09
N SER A 712 -17.07 -13.42 24.78
CA SER A 712 -15.95 -13.15 23.87
C SER A 712 -15.96 -11.68 23.49
N VAL A 713 -14.80 -11.04 23.57
CA VAL A 713 -14.54 -9.67 23.12
C VAL A 713 -13.34 -9.71 22.18
N ALA A 714 -13.58 -9.38 20.92
CA ALA A 714 -12.55 -9.11 19.93
C ALA A 714 -12.23 -7.61 19.97
N LEU A 715 -10.96 -7.28 20.06
CA LEU A 715 -10.44 -5.93 20.06
C LEU A 715 -9.65 -5.74 18.75
N ALA A 716 -10.05 -4.78 17.93
CA ALA A 716 -9.31 -4.37 16.75
C ALA A 716 -8.05 -3.56 17.12
N CYS A 717 -8.07 -2.94 18.30
CA CYS A 717 -7.02 -2.07 18.83
C CYS A 717 -7.12 -2.08 20.35
N ASP A 718 -6.00 -2.09 21.06
CA ASP A 718 -6.04 -2.10 22.51
C ASP A 718 -4.93 -1.28 23.17
N TYR A 719 -5.36 -0.36 24.02
CA TYR A 719 -4.51 0.40 24.91
C TYR A 719 -5.04 0.37 26.35
N GLY A 720 -5.97 -0.54 26.68
CA GLY A 720 -6.89 -0.39 27.81
C GLY A 720 -7.33 -1.70 28.48
N SER A 721 -7.26 -1.75 29.81
CA SER A 721 -7.80 -2.87 30.60
C SER A 721 -9.32 -2.81 30.64
N TYR A 722 -9.99 -3.95 30.49
CA TYR A 722 -11.44 -4.07 30.56
C TYR A 722 -11.92 -4.48 31.94
N VAL A 723 -12.94 -3.79 32.44
CA VAL A 723 -13.68 -4.13 33.65
C VAL A 723 -15.12 -4.43 33.26
N VAL A 724 -15.44 -5.72 33.16
CA VAL A 724 -16.78 -6.21 32.79
C VAL A 724 -17.53 -6.61 34.05
N LYS A 725 -18.75 -6.12 34.24
CA LYS A 725 -19.63 -6.54 35.34
C LYS A 725 -20.93 -7.10 34.79
N LEU A 726 -21.27 -8.33 35.14
CA LEU A 726 -22.55 -8.95 34.84
C LEU A 726 -23.39 -9.02 36.11
N ASN A 727 -24.48 -8.25 36.18
CA ASN A 727 -25.37 -8.13 37.34
C ASN A 727 -24.61 -7.99 38.68
N GLY A 728 -23.58 -7.15 38.68
CA GLY A 728 -22.73 -6.91 39.86
C GLY A 728 -21.54 -7.87 40.02
N THR A 729 -21.50 -9.01 39.32
CA THR A 729 -20.34 -9.91 39.30
C THR A 729 -19.26 -9.33 38.39
N THR A 730 -18.10 -8.96 38.94
CA THR A 730 -17.03 -8.29 38.20
C THR A 730 -15.97 -9.27 37.68
N ARG A 731 -15.44 -8.98 36.49
CA ARG A 731 -14.23 -9.57 35.90
C ARG A 731 -13.35 -8.46 35.37
N THR A 732 -12.04 -8.59 35.54
CA THR A 732 -11.07 -7.60 35.08
C THR A 732 -10.02 -8.28 34.24
N TRP A 733 -9.93 -7.86 32.99
CA TRP A 733 -8.84 -8.18 32.10
C TRP A 733 -7.82 -7.03 32.14
N GLY A 734 -6.57 -7.35 32.43
CA GLY A 734 -5.49 -6.35 32.50
C GLY A 734 -4.79 -6.19 31.15
N TYR A 735 -4.74 -4.98 30.63
CA TYR A 735 -3.92 -4.63 29.48
C TYR A 735 -2.46 -5.06 29.69
N ARG A 736 -1.79 -5.50 28.61
CA ARG A 736 -0.37 -5.85 28.60
C ARG A 736 0.34 -5.04 27.53
N SER A 737 1.42 -4.36 27.91
CA SER A 737 2.20 -3.55 26.97
C SER A 737 2.85 -4.35 25.83
N THR A 738 2.94 -5.68 25.97
CA THR A 738 3.47 -6.59 24.94
C THR A 738 2.51 -6.85 23.78
N VAL A 739 1.28 -6.35 23.84
CA VAL A 739 0.23 -6.50 22.82
C VAL A 739 -0.49 -5.17 22.52
N ALA A 740 0.14 -4.06 22.88
CA ALA A 740 -0.43 -2.72 22.76
C ALA A 740 -0.63 -2.29 21.30
N SER A 741 -1.67 -1.49 21.04
CA SER A 741 -1.91 -0.91 19.72
C SER A 741 -2.49 0.48 19.88
N ASP A 742 -1.87 1.46 19.23
CA ASP A 742 -2.24 2.87 19.31
C ASP A 742 -3.02 3.37 18.09
N CYS A 743 -3.63 2.44 17.35
CA CYS A 743 -4.37 2.76 16.13
C CYS A 743 -5.55 3.71 16.36
N SER A 744 -6.15 3.73 17.57
CA SER A 744 -7.25 4.65 17.91
C SER A 744 -6.87 6.12 17.87
N VAL A 745 -5.63 6.44 18.23
CA VAL A 745 -5.09 7.81 18.18
C VAL A 745 -4.30 8.09 16.90
N ARG A 746 -4.23 7.11 15.99
CA ARG A 746 -3.54 7.19 14.69
C ARG A 746 -4.50 6.90 13.53
N SER A 747 -5.74 7.40 13.62
CA SER A 747 -6.77 7.30 12.57
C SER A 747 -6.99 5.89 11.98
N GLY A 748 -6.61 4.85 12.72
CA GLY A 748 -6.70 3.46 12.28
C GLY A 748 -7.94 2.80 12.85
N LEU A 749 -8.47 1.80 12.12
CA LEU A 749 -9.59 0.97 12.58
C LEU A 749 -9.17 -0.45 12.94
N SER A 750 -7.87 -0.74 12.82
CA SER A 750 -7.28 -2.06 13.02
C SER A 750 -5.79 -1.89 13.34
N GLY A 751 -5.34 -2.62 14.34
CA GLY A 751 -3.94 -2.81 14.71
C GLY A 751 -3.82 -4.20 15.30
N TYR A 752 -3.27 -4.30 16.52
CA TYR A 752 -3.01 -5.60 17.11
C TYR A 752 -4.34 -6.22 17.57
N TYR A 753 -4.81 -7.20 16.81
CA TYR A 753 -6.02 -7.93 17.12
C TYR A 753 -5.82 -8.78 18.37
N GLN A 754 -6.73 -8.61 19.32
CA GLN A 754 -6.80 -9.43 20.53
C GLN A 754 -8.18 -10.05 20.68
N TRP A 755 -8.21 -11.30 21.15
CA TRP A 755 -9.45 -11.94 21.57
C TRP A 755 -9.38 -12.25 23.07
N VAL A 756 -10.31 -11.69 23.82
CA VAL A 756 -10.43 -11.83 25.28
C VAL A 756 -11.73 -12.54 25.63
N VAL A 757 -11.66 -13.51 26.53
CA VAL A 757 -12.79 -14.34 26.95
C VAL A 757 -13.02 -14.22 28.45
N PHE A 758 -14.17 -13.65 28.82
CA PHE A 758 -14.62 -13.48 30.20
C PHE A 758 -15.61 -14.57 30.58
N GLN A 759 -15.30 -15.36 31.61
CA GLN A 759 -16.22 -16.37 32.13
C GLN A 759 -16.89 -15.94 33.44
N PHE A 760 -18.21 -16.04 33.45
CA PHE A 760 -19.07 -15.83 34.61
C PHE A 760 -19.78 -17.14 34.97
N PRO A 761 -20.05 -17.39 36.27
CA PRO A 761 -21.00 -18.45 36.62
C PRO A 761 -22.39 -18.08 36.09
N ALA A 762 -23.14 -19.03 35.55
CA ALA A 762 -24.51 -18.79 35.09
C ALA A 762 -25.43 -18.28 36.23
N SER A 763 -25.08 -18.56 37.49
CA SER A 763 -25.77 -18.00 38.66
C SER A 763 -25.67 -16.46 38.79
N ALA A 764 -24.79 -15.81 38.03
CA ALA A 764 -24.74 -14.35 37.93
C ALA A 764 -25.87 -13.79 37.03
N LEU A 765 -26.53 -14.61 36.22
CA LEU A 765 -27.65 -14.18 35.39
C LEU A 765 -28.92 -13.99 36.23
N SER A 766 -29.71 -13.00 35.84
CA SER A 766 -31.11 -12.87 36.24
C SER A 766 -31.93 -14.05 35.72
N ALA A 767 -33.10 -14.26 36.31
CA ALA A 767 -34.04 -15.27 35.84
C ALA A 767 -34.42 -15.06 34.37
N ALA A 768 -34.74 -16.13 33.65
CA ALA A 768 -35.10 -16.05 32.23
C ALA A 768 -36.21 -15.02 31.97
N GLY A 769 -36.04 -14.22 30.92
CA GLY A 769 -36.94 -13.11 30.56
C GLY A 769 -36.84 -11.86 31.44
N ALA A 770 -36.08 -11.88 32.54
CA ALA A 770 -35.72 -10.67 33.28
C ALA A 770 -34.54 -9.96 32.60
N ASP A 771 -34.37 -8.67 32.95
CA ASP A 771 -33.25 -7.89 32.44
C ASP A 771 -31.94 -8.32 33.08
N ASN A 772 -30.94 -8.57 32.25
CA ASN A 772 -29.54 -8.67 32.66
C ASN A 772 -28.83 -7.41 32.23
N VAL A 773 -28.03 -6.87 33.14
CA VAL A 773 -27.22 -5.67 32.89
C VAL A 773 -25.76 -6.08 32.90
N MET A 774 -25.09 -5.87 31.78
CA MET A 774 -23.65 -5.95 31.65
C MET A 774 -23.07 -4.55 31.51
N THR A 775 -22.16 -4.16 32.39
CA THR A 775 -21.40 -2.91 32.23
C THR A 775 -19.98 -3.20 31.82
N ILE A 776 -19.45 -2.43 30.88
CA ILE A 776 -18.07 -2.53 30.39
C ILE A 776 -17.42 -1.18 30.63
N GLY A 777 -16.25 -1.15 31.27
CA GLY A 777 -15.46 0.06 31.40
C GLY A 777 -13.99 -0.19 31.10
N VAL A 778 -13.29 0.83 30.62
CA VAL A 778 -11.86 0.79 30.34
C VAL A 778 -11.05 1.58 31.36
N SER A 779 -9.79 1.18 31.59
CA SER A 779 -8.97 1.78 32.64
C SER A 779 -7.90 2.77 32.16
N GLN A 780 -7.59 2.87 30.87
CA GLN A 780 -6.54 3.74 30.32
C GLN A 780 -7.19 4.86 29.49
N THR A 781 -6.47 5.97 29.29
CA THR A 781 -6.98 7.17 28.59
C THR A 781 -7.51 6.84 27.20
N TYR A 782 -6.70 6.17 26.37
CA TYR A 782 -7.02 5.88 24.96
C TYR A 782 -7.90 4.66 24.74
N GLY A 783 -8.37 4.02 25.82
CA GLY A 783 -9.37 2.98 25.69
C GLY A 783 -8.91 1.77 24.86
N ALA A 784 -9.84 1.27 24.06
CA ALA A 784 -9.66 0.17 23.13
C ALA A 784 -10.78 0.18 22.08
N MET A 785 -10.48 -0.30 20.88
CA MET A 785 -11.43 -0.42 19.79
C MET A 785 -12.03 -1.81 19.79
N ASP A 786 -13.35 -1.88 19.96
CA ASP A 786 -14.08 -3.13 19.83
C ASP A 786 -14.21 -3.50 18.34
N ASP A 787 -14.06 -4.80 18.06
CA ASP A 787 -14.35 -5.43 16.75
C ASP A 787 -15.67 -6.20 16.87
N ALA A 788 -15.75 -7.12 17.84
CA ALA A 788 -16.99 -7.82 18.11
C ALA A 788 -17.13 -8.33 19.54
N LEU A 789 -18.36 -8.40 20.02
CA LEU A 789 -18.73 -9.03 21.27
C LEU A 789 -19.72 -10.16 21.01
N ARG A 790 -19.51 -11.31 21.67
CA ARG A 790 -20.42 -12.45 21.63
C ARG A 790 -20.60 -13.04 23.02
N LEU A 791 -21.83 -13.02 23.53
CA LEU A 791 -22.18 -13.71 24.78
C LEU A 791 -22.78 -15.09 24.47
N GLU A 792 -22.28 -16.12 25.14
CA GLU A 792 -22.72 -17.50 24.99
C GLU A 792 -23.04 -18.15 26.35
N LEU A 793 -23.98 -19.09 26.36
CA LEU A 793 -24.28 -19.95 27.51
C LEU A 793 -23.75 -21.36 27.25
N THR A 794 -23.08 -21.95 28.26
CA THR A 794 -22.45 -23.26 28.11
C THR A 794 -22.32 -24.04 29.42
N ASN A 795 -22.17 -25.35 29.31
CA ASN A 795 -21.84 -26.25 30.42
C ASN A 795 -20.35 -26.64 30.47
N THR A 796 -19.58 -26.22 29.46
CA THR A 796 -18.14 -26.45 29.39
C THR A 796 -17.41 -25.16 29.75
N SER A 797 -16.38 -25.25 30.58
CA SER A 797 -15.54 -24.09 30.89
C SER A 797 -14.84 -23.57 29.63
N ALA A 798 -14.76 -22.25 29.47
CA ALA A 798 -14.03 -21.55 28.44
C ALA A 798 -12.53 -21.42 28.73
N ALA A 799 -12.02 -22.08 29.76
CA ALA A 799 -10.58 -22.17 30.00
C ALA A 799 -9.89 -22.89 28.82
N PRO A 800 -8.72 -22.40 28.33
CA PRO A 800 -7.96 -23.04 27.25
C PRO A 800 -7.74 -24.54 27.43
N THR A 801 -7.48 -25.00 28.66
CA THR A 801 -7.29 -26.44 28.97
C THR A 801 -8.55 -27.28 28.87
N SER A 802 -9.73 -26.65 28.83
CA SER A 802 -11.04 -27.31 28.66
C SER A 802 -11.47 -27.36 27.20
N THR A 803 -11.15 -26.33 26.43
CA THR A 803 -11.48 -26.22 24.99
C THR A 803 -10.41 -26.81 24.08
N ASN A 804 -9.16 -26.85 24.55
CA ASN A 804 -7.97 -27.11 23.74
C ASN A 804 -7.72 -26.03 22.66
N TRP A 805 -8.15 -24.80 22.93
CA TRP A 805 -7.92 -23.60 22.11
C TRP A 805 -7.02 -22.61 22.87
N TYR A 806 -6.09 -21.97 22.16
CA TYR A 806 -4.98 -21.22 22.77
C TYR A 806 -4.70 -19.85 22.11
N ASP A 807 -5.63 -19.29 21.33
CA ASP A 807 -5.54 -17.98 20.64
C ASP A 807 -6.11 -16.81 21.44
N TYR A 808 -6.87 -17.09 22.50
CA TYR A 808 -7.49 -16.04 23.30
C TYR A 808 -6.88 -15.91 24.69
N GLU A 809 -6.99 -14.69 25.23
CA GLU A 809 -6.76 -14.44 26.65
C GLU A 809 -8.00 -14.83 27.46
N TYR A 810 -7.81 -15.55 28.56
CA TYR A 810 -8.90 -16.06 29.37
C TYR A 810 -8.94 -15.40 30.76
N VAL A 811 -10.12 -14.93 31.15
CA VAL A 811 -10.40 -14.31 32.44
C VAL A 811 -11.30 -15.22 33.27
N SER A 812 -10.70 -15.88 34.27
CA SER A 812 -11.34 -16.95 35.02
C SER A 812 -12.34 -16.48 36.08
N THR A 813 -13.15 -17.42 36.58
CA THR A 813 -14.22 -17.17 37.57
C THR A 813 -13.74 -16.88 38.99
N SER A 814 -12.46 -17.08 39.31
CA SER A 814 -11.94 -17.07 40.68
C SER A 814 -11.38 -15.72 41.16
N SER A 815 -11.36 -14.67 40.33
CA SER A 815 -10.97 -13.33 40.83
C SER A 815 -12.15 -12.67 41.57
N THR A 816 -12.14 -12.80 42.88
CA THR A 816 -12.93 -11.96 43.80
C THR A 816 -12.21 -10.64 44.13
N SER A 817 -10.98 -10.45 43.64
CA SER A 817 -10.18 -9.24 43.82
C SER A 817 -10.27 -8.33 42.59
N SER A 818 -10.13 -7.02 42.80
CA SER A 818 -10.02 -5.99 41.76
C SER A 818 -8.69 -6.02 40.99
N THR A 819 -8.02 -7.18 40.93
CA THR A 819 -6.69 -7.36 40.34
C THR A 819 -6.80 -8.31 39.15
N SER A 820 -6.17 -7.98 38.02
CA SER A 820 -6.21 -8.80 36.80
C SER A 820 -5.71 -10.23 37.04
N ASN A 821 -6.37 -11.21 36.41
CA ASN A 821 -6.03 -12.63 36.49
C ASN A 821 -5.93 -13.30 35.11
N ASN A 822 -5.44 -12.55 34.12
CA ASN A 822 -5.35 -13.01 32.74
C ASN A 822 -4.54 -14.30 32.64
N VAL A 823 -5.10 -15.27 31.94
CA VAL A 823 -4.33 -16.34 31.33
C VAL A 823 -4.07 -15.91 29.89
N ALA A 824 -2.81 -15.68 29.54
CA ALA A 824 -2.43 -15.29 28.19
C ALA A 824 -2.76 -16.40 27.17
N ALA A 825 -3.02 -16.01 25.92
CA ALA A 825 -2.95 -16.92 24.79
C ALA A 825 -1.56 -17.60 24.74
N ASP A 826 -1.53 -18.89 24.38
CA ASP A 826 -0.29 -19.65 24.24
C ASP A 826 -0.03 -19.90 22.76
N ASP A 827 0.81 -19.06 22.19
CA ASP A 827 1.07 -19.09 20.78
C ASP A 827 2.09 -20.16 20.36
N ALA A 828 2.79 -20.80 21.31
CA ALA A 828 3.68 -21.91 21.01
C ALA A 828 2.92 -23.23 20.74
N VAL A 829 1.61 -23.26 21.02
CA VAL A 829 0.76 -24.45 20.86
C VAL A 829 -0.07 -24.31 19.59
N ASN A 830 0.00 -25.34 18.72
CA ASN A 830 -0.87 -25.42 17.55
C ASN A 830 -2.35 -25.45 17.97
N ASN A 831 -3.19 -24.76 17.21
CA ASN A 831 -4.62 -24.72 17.42
C ASN A 831 -5.32 -25.52 16.30
N PRO A 832 -5.81 -26.74 16.58
CA PRO A 832 -6.23 -27.72 15.58
C PRO A 832 -7.62 -27.50 14.97
#